data_AF-A0A7C9HY19-F1
#
_entry.id   AF-A0A7C9HY19-F1
#
_cell.length_a   1.000
_cell.length_b   1.000
_cell.length_c   1.000
_cell.angle_alpha   90.00
_cell.angle_beta   90.00
_cell.angle_gamma   90.00
#
_symmetry.space_group_name_H-M   'P 1'
#
loop_
_entity.id
_entity.type
_entity.pdbx_description
1 polymer ?
#
loop_
_entity_poly.entity_id
_entity_poly.type
_entity_poly.pdbx_seq_one_letter_code
_entity_poly.pdbx_strand_id
1 'polypeptide(L)'
;MPELPQGGPFMADRESDMRSGILVMGVLAGLLAGCSAGGQTDLGANSRAAASSATDAKSVASTRRTQGAQIASAADTGSLFTVDRAQAQVRRGGMVYTPVALSESHALRAIAGGTLDVTAPDGERIAVKYARHVEHADGNWSWVGHPDAKTGQGGDALLTFGEKAVYGTIKRADGRELQVTTMGGRTWLVEADPIAAKNAPNPELMAADHLAMPVMAQVADAAAKAKTKASAMKTASSMKSASKLRASAAGPNTVTVDLLIGYTAGLRTQLGGASQTQTRLTNLIDVANDTFVQSQVDAQIRLVQSMEVNYPDNTANRVALMELSAVTCANSNATDRTLPSGGVTCSPAARPAALAALVNAREQVGADLVTLIRPLRMPDQQSCGVAWMLGGAQQPFNSTSDDFAFSVVSDSSGAGFPSNGSTCRNESLIHELGHNMGLQHDRTAAAGADAVLDADEFPHHAFGFGYNTATFFTVMAVRQTGQTGIRVFSTPNLSICQGQPCGIADQADNVRSLLDTLPTIAAFRAPPMNFEDVPTNYWAYDAIRRVFAAGITSGCSAAPARYCPTAVVKRDQMAIFLLRGMHGGSFQPPGVTTSSFADIPQGFWAISWVEALVNEGITSGCGVNPAQYCPAGSVTRAQMAVFLLRAKYGAAFVPPAATGRFADVPTNYWAAAWIEALADEGITGGCAASPARYCPETAVTRDQMAVFLTRTFNL
;
A
#
# COMPACT_ATOMS: atom_id res chain seq x y z
N MET A 1 33.47 -43.62 33.65
CA MET A 1 34.92 -43.67 33.38
C MET A 1 35.12 -43.36 31.91
N PRO A 2 36.10 -42.53 31.51
CA PRO A 2 36.86 -41.48 32.22
C PRO A 2 36.55 -40.08 31.59
N GLU A 3 37.00 -38.89 32.00
CA GLU A 3 37.66 -38.28 33.18
C GLU A 3 37.49 -36.75 33.01
N LEU A 4 37.36 -36.02 34.14
CA LEU A 4 37.48 -34.55 34.26
C LEU A 4 38.97 -34.14 34.29
N PRO A 5 39.35 -32.83 34.26
CA PRO A 5 39.40 -32.02 35.50
C PRO A 5 38.83 -30.59 35.33
N GLN A 6 38.04 -30.05 36.27
CA GLN A 6 38.38 -29.28 37.50
C GLN A 6 39.01 -27.89 37.23
N GLY A 7 38.64 -26.79 37.91
CA GLY A 7 37.97 -26.66 39.21
C GLY A 7 37.29 -25.29 39.44
N GLY A 8 36.57 -25.20 40.57
CA GLY A 8 35.69 -24.10 40.96
C GLY A 8 36.33 -22.99 41.83
N PRO A 9 35.69 -22.60 42.95
CA PRO A 9 34.90 -21.36 43.04
C PRO A 9 35.32 -20.43 44.20
N PHE A 10 34.74 -19.23 44.29
CA PHE A 10 34.76 -18.42 45.52
C PHE A 10 33.39 -17.78 45.80
N MET A 11 32.80 -18.15 46.95
CA MET A 11 31.71 -17.47 47.66
C MET A 11 32.28 -16.35 48.54
N ALA A 12 31.49 -15.31 48.85
CA ALA A 12 30.92 -15.05 50.19
C ALA A 12 30.48 -13.58 50.38
N ASP A 13 29.21 -13.43 50.78
CA ASP A 13 28.60 -12.59 51.84
C ASP A 13 29.12 -11.17 52.16
N ARG A 14 28.18 -10.22 52.29
CA ARG A 14 27.68 -9.75 53.61
C ARG A 14 26.61 -8.65 53.52
N GLU A 15 25.62 -8.78 54.42
CA GLU A 15 24.62 -7.80 54.86
C GLU A 15 25.23 -6.60 55.62
N SER A 16 24.52 -5.47 55.69
CA SER A 16 24.16 -4.82 56.98
C SER A 16 23.26 -3.58 56.83
N ASP A 17 22.25 -3.54 57.70
CA ASP A 17 21.31 -2.47 58.07
C ASP A 17 21.97 -1.17 58.58
N MET A 18 21.25 -0.03 58.47
CA MET A 18 20.81 0.78 59.64
C MET A 18 19.99 2.05 59.31
N ARG A 19 18.71 2.02 59.73
CA ARG A 19 17.94 2.97 60.57
C ARG A 19 18.08 4.51 60.49
N SER A 20 16.90 5.12 60.27
CA SER A 20 16.18 6.14 61.09
C SER A 20 16.73 7.56 61.31
N GLY A 21 15.86 8.54 61.01
CA GLY A 21 15.87 9.89 61.60
C GLY A 21 14.54 10.62 61.34
N ILE A 22 13.78 10.87 62.41
CA ILE A 22 12.45 11.52 62.49
C ILE A 22 12.63 13.02 62.86
N LEU A 23 11.56 13.81 62.67
CA LEU A 23 11.16 15.10 63.30
C LEU A 23 11.30 16.37 62.41
N VAL A 24 10.40 17.36 62.41
CA VAL A 24 9.03 17.58 62.92
C VAL A 24 8.55 18.96 62.38
N MET A 25 7.22 19.10 62.30
CA MET A 25 6.33 20.27 62.21
C MET A 25 6.85 21.70 61.95
N GLY A 26 6.02 22.43 61.19
CA GLY A 26 5.78 23.87 61.37
C GLY A 26 4.55 24.37 60.60
N VAL A 27 3.41 24.44 61.28
CA VAL A 27 2.16 25.10 60.82
C VAL A 27 2.22 26.58 61.17
N LEU A 28 1.81 27.49 60.27
CA LEU A 28 1.06 28.70 60.66
C LEU A 28 0.28 29.30 59.49
N ALA A 29 -0.89 29.85 59.83
CA ALA A 29 -1.99 30.26 58.98
C ALA A 29 -2.13 31.80 58.84
N GLY A 30 -3.01 32.21 57.93
CA GLY A 30 -3.65 33.54 57.89
C GLY A 30 -3.14 34.50 56.81
N LEU A 31 -3.90 35.41 56.20
CA LEU A 31 -5.34 35.61 55.96
C LEU A 31 -5.42 36.89 55.08
N LEU A 32 -6.27 36.87 54.04
CA LEU A 32 -7.04 37.97 53.44
C LEU A 32 -6.40 39.17 52.68
N ALA A 33 -6.99 39.34 51.48
CA ALA A 33 -7.51 40.57 50.85
C ALA A 33 -6.63 41.39 49.88
N GLY A 34 -7.20 41.67 48.70
CA GLY A 34 -6.85 42.84 47.88
C GLY A 34 -6.80 42.60 46.38
N CYS A 35 -7.85 43.02 45.68
CA CYS A 35 -8.02 43.02 44.22
C CYS A 35 -6.93 43.80 43.46
N SER A 36 -6.64 43.38 42.21
CA SER A 36 -6.86 44.15 40.95
C SER A 36 -5.78 43.90 39.88
N ALA A 37 -6.25 43.41 38.73
CA ALA A 37 -5.83 43.77 37.37
C ALA A 37 -4.34 43.66 36.95
N GLY A 38 -4.08 42.62 36.14
CA GLY A 38 -3.69 42.80 34.74
C GLY A 38 -2.22 43.07 34.42
N GLY A 39 -1.57 42.11 33.75
CA GLY A 39 -0.36 42.36 32.96
C GLY A 39 0.64 41.20 32.98
N GLN A 40 0.44 40.21 32.12
CA GLN A 40 1.38 39.11 31.88
C GLN A 40 2.65 39.61 31.19
N THR A 41 3.83 39.19 31.67
CA THR A 41 4.88 38.59 30.83
C THR A 41 5.62 37.50 31.62
N ASP A 42 5.67 36.33 30.98
CA ASP A 42 6.81 35.42 30.83
C ASP A 42 7.29 34.40 31.89
N LEU A 43 7.54 33.21 31.31
CA LEU A 43 8.40 32.08 31.70
C LEU A 43 7.85 30.97 32.62
N GLY A 44 7.79 29.75 32.07
CA GLY A 44 8.12 28.54 32.83
C GLY A 44 7.16 27.34 32.77
N ALA A 45 7.35 26.50 31.75
CA ALA A 45 7.39 25.02 31.80
C ALA A 45 6.29 24.17 32.49
N ASN A 46 5.91 23.10 31.75
CA ASN A 46 5.42 21.80 32.21
C ASN A 46 4.04 21.68 32.89
N SER A 47 2.97 21.67 32.07
CA SER A 47 1.77 20.83 32.32
C SER A 47 0.77 20.92 31.14
N ARG A 48 0.94 20.08 30.10
CA ARG A 48 -0.09 19.87 29.06
C ARG A 48 -0.20 18.39 28.66
N ALA A 49 -0.39 17.52 29.65
CA ALA A 49 -0.77 16.11 29.43
C ALA A 49 -2.19 15.76 29.92
N ALA A 50 -2.92 16.71 30.52
CA ALA A 50 -4.21 16.44 31.13
C ALA A 50 -5.40 17.19 30.48
N ALA A 51 -5.17 17.97 29.42
CA ALA A 51 -6.21 18.78 28.78
C ALA A 51 -6.64 18.28 27.38
N SER A 52 -6.00 17.24 26.82
CA SER A 52 -6.39 16.69 25.51
C SER A 52 -7.50 15.63 25.59
N SER A 53 -7.77 15.04 26.76
CA SER A 53 -8.77 13.97 26.91
C SER A 53 -10.22 14.48 26.85
N ALA A 54 -10.46 15.77 27.10
CA ALA A 54 -11.80 16.35 27.07
C ALA A 54 -12.21 16.88 25.69
N THR A 55 -11.26 17.12 24.79
CA THR A 55 -11.51 17.58 23.41
C THR A 55 -11.78 16.44 22.43
N ASP A 56 -11.26 15.23 22.68
CA ASP A 56 -11.51 14.06 21.83
C ASP A 56 -12.91 13.46 22.02
N ALA A 57 -13.52 13.61 23.21
CA ALA A 57 -14.90 13.17 23.45
C ALA A 57 -15.96 14.02 22.71
N LYS A 58 -15.57 15.21 22.17
CA LYS A 58 -16.49 16.12 21.47
C LYS A 58 -16.46 16.00 19.94
N SER A 59 -15.48 15.31 19.34
CA SER A 59 -15.48 15.06 17.88
C SER A 59 -16.38 13.88 17.48
N VAL A 60 -16.70 12.97 18.42
CA VAL A 60 -17.58 11.81 18.21
C VAL A 60 -19.07 12.20 18.04
N ALA A 61 -19.44 13.46 18.29
CA ALA A 61 -20.84 13.92 18.19
C ALA A 61 -21.35 14.12 16.75
N SER A 62 -20.51 13.94 15.72
CA SER A 62 -20.88 14.16 14.32
C SER A 62 -21.51 12.94 13.62
N THR A 63 -21.51 11.74 14.22
CA THR A 63 -21.90 10.49 13.56
C THR A 63 -23.34 10.02 13.84
N ARG A 64 -24.26 10.91 14.23
CA ARG A 64 -25.69 10.57 14.23
C ARG A 64 -26.23 10.54 12.80
N ARG A 65 -26.09 9.38 12.13
CA ARG A 65 -26.97 9.02 11.01
C ARG A 65 -28.42 9.11 11.51
N THR A 66 -29.28 9.79 10.75
CA THR A 66 -30.71 9.93 11.05
C THR A 66 -31.35 8.55 11.19
N GLN A 67 -32.24 8.38 12.19
CA GLN A 67 -32.98 7.16 12.56
C GLN A 67 -33.93 6.63 11.45
N GLY A 68 -33.41 6.34 10.26
CA GLY A 68 -33.99 5.30 9.41
C GLY A 68 -33.68 3.93 10.01
N ALA A 69 -34.38 2.88 9.57
CA ALA A 69 -34.14 1.50 10.04
C ALA A 69 -32.73 1.02 9.63
N GLN A 70 -31.71 1.36 10.42
CA GLN A 70 -30.34 0.89 10.26
C GLN A 70 -30.25 -0.58 10.65
N ILE A 71 -29.39 -1.35 9.96
CA ILE A 71 -29.25 -2.79 10.21
C ILE A 71 -28.75 -3.12 11.64
N ALA A 72 -27.99 -2.21 12.24
CA ALA A 72 -27.31 -2.36 13.52
C ALA A 72 -27.99 -1.56 14.66
N SER A 73 -29.31 -1.39 14.57
CA SER A 73 -30.09 -0.50 15.45
C SER A 73 -30.60 -1.15 16.74
N ALA A 74 -30.18 -2.38 17.07
CA ALA A 74 -30.67 -3.05 18.28
C ALA A 74 -30.25 -2.29 19.55
N ALA A 75 -31.12 -2.33 20.56
CA ALA A 75 -30.81 -1.80 21.88
C ALA A 75 -29.58 -2.50 22.47
N ASP A 76 -28.76 -1.77 23.21
CA ASP A 76 -27.65 -2.38 23.93
C ASP A 76 -28.14 -3.08 25.19
N THR A 77 -27.87 -4.38 25.25
CA THR A 77 -28.22 -5.29 26.34
C THR A 77 -27.00 -5.71 27.17
N GLY A 78 -25.85 -5.03 27.00
CA GLY A 78 -24.56 -5.36 27.62
C GLY A 78 -23.73 -6.36 26.81
N SER A 79 -24.00 -6.47 25.51
CA SER A 79 -23.28 -7.33 24.55
C SER A 79 -23.55 -6.81 23.14
N LEU A 80 -22.55 -6.92 22.25
CA LEU A 80 -22.66 -6.49 20.85
C LEU A 80 -23.80 -7.19 20.10
N PHE A 81 -23.98 -8.50 20.35
CA PHE A 81 -25.02 -9.32 19.74
C PHE A 81 -26.00 -9.84 20.77
N THR A 82 -27.26 -9.95 20.34
CA THR A 82 -28.30 -10.74 21.00
C THR A 82 -28.82 -11.78 20.01
N VAL A 83 -28.75 -13.07 20.37
CA VAL A 83 -29.26 -14.16 19.51
C VAL A 83 -30.77 -14.03 19.35
N ASP A 84 -31.24 -14.00 18.10
CA ASP A 84 -32.66 -14.01 17.78
C ASP A 84 -33.20 -15.44 17.85
N ARG A 85 -33.67 -15.83 19.03
CA ARG A 85 -34.24 -17.16 19.27
C ARG A 85 -35.61 -17.38 18.63
N ALA A 86 -36.24 -16.34 18.09
CA ALA A 86 -37.50 -16.49 17.35
C ALA A 86 -37.27 -17.03 15.93
N GLN A 87 -36.02 -17.04 15.46
CA GLN A 87 -35.63 -17.50 14.14
C GLN A 87 -34.75 -18.75 14.24
N ALA A 88 -34.96 -19.70 13.34
CA ALA A 88 -34.16 -20.92 13.30
C ALA A 88 -32.73 -20.61 12.82
N GLN A 89 -31.75 -21.32 13.40
CA GLN A 89 -30.41 -21.39 12.83
C GLN A 89 -30.46 -22.05 11.45
N VAL A 90 -29.61 -21.60 10.54
CA VAL A 90 -29.44 -22.22 9.22
C VAL A 90 -28.15 -23.04 9.24
N ARG A 91 -28.15 -24.25 8.70
CA ARG A 91 -26.95 -25.06 8.50
C ARG A 91 -26.74 -25.29 7.01
N ARG A 92 -25.60 -24.87 6.46
CA ARG A 92 -25.30 -25.01 5.03
C ARG A 92 -23.79 -25.05 4.83
N GLY A 93 -23.32 -26.01 4.01
CA GLY A 93 -21.90 -26.11 3.67
C GLY A 93 -21.00 -26.30 4.89
N GLY A 94 -21.44 -27.08 5.88
CA GLY A 94 -20.66 -27.25 7.11
C GLY A 94 -20.42 -25.97 7.90
N MET A 95 -21.26 -24.95 7.72
CA MET A 95 -21.31 -23.74 8.53
C MET A 95 -22.67 -23.63 9.22
N VAL A 96 -22.69 -23.06 10.42
CA VAL A 96 -23.89 -22.74 11.20
C VAL A 96 -24.09 -21.23 11.20
N TYR A 97 -25.27 -20.77 10.79
CA TYR A 97 -25.67 -19.37 10.78
C TYR A 97 -26.64 -19.13 11.92
N THR A 98 -26.24 -18.30 12.86
CA THR A 98 -27.08 -17.88 13.99
C THR A 98 -27.59 -16.47 13.72
N PRO A 99 -28.91 -16.25 13.60
CA PRO A 99 -29.45 -14.91 13.42
C PRO A 99 -29.27 -14.09 14.70
N VAL A 100 -28.83 -12.84 14.54
CA VAL A 100 -28.57 -11.95 15.68
C VAL A 100 -29.13 -10.55 15.45
N ALA A 101 -29.62 -9.94 16.52
CA ALA A 101 -29.76 -8.49 16.62
C ALA A 101 -28.40 -7.90 17.03
N LEU A 102 -27.99 -6.82 16.36
CA LEU A 102 -26.69 -6.19 16.56
C LEU A 102 -26.87 -4.76 17.10
N SER A 103 -26.11 -4.38 18.12
CA SER A 103 -26.11 -3.03 18.67
C SER A 103 -24.88 -2.22 18.26
N GLU A 104 -25.02 -1.32 17.28
CA GLU A 104 -23.98 -0.34 16.92
C GLU A 104 -23.63 0.56 18.12
N SER A 105 -24.62 0.90 18.93
CA SER A 105 -24.41 1.71 20.13
C SER A 105 -23.49 1.04 21.14
N HIS A 106 -23.50 -0.29 21.23
CA HIS A 106 -22.58 -1.05 22.09
C HIS A 106 -21.13 -0.93 21.58
N ALA A 107 -20.93 -1.09 20.26
CA ALA A 107 -19.60 -0.90 19.65
C ALA A 107 -19.07 0.53 19.83
N LEU A 108 -19.93 1.54 19.71
CA LEU A 108 -19.56 2.94 19.97
C LEU A 108 -19.20 3.17 21.44
N ARG A 109 -19.94 2.57 22.39
CA ARG A 109 -19.57 2.62 23.82
C ARG A 109 -18.25 1.92 24.11
N ALA A 110 -17.96 0.81 23.41
CA ALA A 110 -16.72 0.06 23.56
C ALA A 110 -15.46 0.89 23.21
N ILE A 111 -15.59 1.91 22.36
CA ILE A 111 -14.49 2.87 22.09
C ILE A 111 -14.12 3.64 23.37
N ALA A 112 -15.12 4.14 24.11
CA ALA A 112 -14.90 4.87 25.36
C ALA A 112 -14.59 3.93 26.54
N GLY A 113 -15.22 2.76 26.59
CA GLY A 113 -15.02 1.75 27.63
C GLY A 113 -13.72 0.94 27.46
N GLY A 114 -13.12 0.97 26.28
CA GLY A 114 -11.85 0.31 25.96
C GLY A 114 -11.94 -1.20 25.75
N THR A 115 -13.15 -1.78 25.77
CA THR A 115 -13.40 -3.22 25.57
C THR A 115 -14.75 -3.41 24.89
N LEU A 116 -14.80 -4.32 23.92
CA LEU A 116 -16.02 -4.77 23.25
C LEU A 116 -16.44 -6.12 23.84
N ASP A 117 -17.63 -6.17 24.43
CA ASP A 117 -18.18 -7.39 25.01
C ASP A 117 -19.07 -8.12 24.00
N VAL A 118 -18.81 -9.40 23.82
CA VAL A 118 -19.50 -10.27 22.87
C VAL A 118 -19.94 -11.54 23.59
N THR A 119 -21.20 -11.92 23.40
CA THR A 119 -21.69 -13.25 23.79
C THR A 119 -21.86 -14.09 22.54
N ALA A 120 -21.04 -15.12 22.39
CA ALA A 120 -21.10 -16.03 21.26
C ALA A 120 -22.36 -16.93 21.32
N PRO A 121 -22.76 -17.59 20.21
CA PRO A 121 -23.94 -18.45 20.19
C PRO A 121 -23.93 -19.61 21.19
N ASP A 122 -22.74 -20.13 21.52
CA ASP A 122 -22.53 -21.15 22.54
C ASP A 122 -22.53 -20.61 23.98
N GLY A 123 -22.72 -19.30 24.16
CA GLY A 123 -22.76 -18.61 25.45
C GLY A 123 -21.38 -18.15 25.95
N GLU A 124 -20.29 -18.43 25.22
CA GLU A 124 -18.96 -17.94 25.57
C GLU A 124 -18.94 -16.40 25.57
N ARG A 125 -18.34 -15.82 26.62
CA ARG A 125 -18.13 -14.37 26.72
C ARG A 125 -16.75 -14.06 26.17
N ILE A 126 -16.70 -13.26 25.13
CA ILE A 126 -15.49 -12.80 24.47
C ILE A 126 -15.37 -11.30 24.75
N ALA A 127 -14.23 -10.89 25.29
CA ALA A 127 -13.89 -9.49 25.50
C ALA A 127 -12.73 -9.13 24.57
N VAL A 128 -12.92 -8.13 23.72
CA VAL A 128 -11.87 -7.67 22.79
C VAL A 128 -11.40 -6.29 23.18
N LYS A 129 -10.07 -6.11 23.31
CA LYS A 129 -9.51 -4.81 23.66
C LYS A 129 -9.62 -3.86 22.48
N TYR A 130 -10.20 -2.69 22.70
CA TYR A 130 -10.27 -1.66 21.67
C TYR A 130 -8.86 -1.20 21.28
N ALA A 131 -8.59 -1.16 19.97
CA ALA A 131 -7.34 -0.66 19.42
C ALA A 131 -7.54 0.68 18.71
N ARG A 132 -8.44 0.72 17.74
CA ARG A 132 -8.73 1.91 16.92
C ARG A 132 -10.07 1.79 16.21
N HIS A 133 -10.53 2.88 15.61
CA HIS A 133 -11.61 2.87 14.63
C HIS A 133 -11.19 3.63 13.36
N VAL A 134 -11.90 3.39 12.26
CA VAL A 134 -11.70 4.08 10.98
C VAL A 134 -13.04 4.58 10.49
N GLU A 135 -13.13 5.86 10.12
CA GLU A 135 -14.31 6.44 9.49
C GLU A 135 -14.05 6.66 7.99
N HIS A 136 -15.05 6.32 7.17
CA HIS A 136 -14.98 6.43 5.72
C HIS A 136 -15.95 7.50 5.20
N ALA A 137 -15.62 8.11 4.05
CA ALA A 137 -16.40 9.23 3.51
C ALA A 137 -17.82 8.86 3.04
N ASP A 138 -18.10 7.57 2.82
CA ASP A 138 -19.46 7.05 2.55
C ASP A 138 -20.27 6.81 3.85
N GLY A 139 -19.68 7.12 5.01
CA GLY A 139 -20.24 6.95 6.33
C GLY A 139 -20.15 5.52 6.87
N ASN A 140 -19.52 4.59 6.15
CA ASN A 140 -19.12 3.33 6.75
C ASN A 140 -18.03 3.60 7.78
N TRP A 141 -17.96 2.77 8.82
CA TRP A 141 -16.88 2.87 9.81
C TRP A 141 -16.51 1.49 10.32
N SER A 142 -15.26 1.31 10.72
CA SER A 142 -14.75 0.05 11.23
C SER A 142 -14.29 0.17 12.67
N TRP A 143 -14.69 -0.78 13.49
CA TRP A 143 -14.18 -1.00 14.84
C TRP A 143 -13.08 -2.05 14.79
N VAL A 144 -11.92 -1.78 15.38
CA VAL A 144 -10.78 -2.71 15.41
C VAL A 144 -10.31 -2.92 16.84
N GLY A 145 -10.07 -4.19 17.16
CA GLY A 145 -9.53 -4.60 18.44
C GLY A 145 -8.62 -5.81 18.32
N HIS A 146 -7.78 -5.97 19.34
CA HIS A 146 -6.75 -7.01 19.42
C HIS A 146 -6.84 -7.71 20.78
N PRO A 147 -6.17 -8.87 20.96
CA PRO A 147 -6.02 -9.48 22.27
C PRO A 147 -5.45 -8.48 23.30
N ASP A 148 -5.91 -8.57 24.55
CA ASP A 148 -5.34 -7.75 25.61
C ASP A 148 -3.91 -8.20 25.91
N ALA A 149 -2.93 -7.33 25.64
CA ALA A 149 -1.51 -7.63 25.82
C ALA A 149 -1.11 -7.99 27.26
N LYS A 150 -1.91 -7.61 28.27
CA LYS A 150 -1.63 -7.92 29.69
C LYS A 150 -2.19 -9.26 30.12
N THR A 151 -3.36 -9.63 29.62
CA THR A 151 -4.08 -10.84 30.09
C THR A 151 -4.04 -11.97 29.08
N GLY A 152 -3.68 -11.70 27.82
CA GLY A 152 -3.78 -12.64 26.70
C GLY A 152 -5.23 -13.02 26.35
N GLN A 153 -6.23 -12.34 26.94
CA GLN A 153 -7.64 -12.64 26.72
C GLN A 153 -8.15 -11.91 25.47
N GLY A 154 -9.10 -12.56 24.79
CA GLY A 154 -9.69 -12.08 23.54
C GLY A 154 -8.96 -12.58 22.30
N GLY A 155 -9.39 -12.10 21.14
CA GLY A 155 -8.78 -12.35 19.84
C GLY A 155 -8.85 -11.10 18.98
N ASP A 156 -8.25 -11.12 17.79
CA ASP A 156 -8.43 -10.03 16.83
C ASP A 156 -9.90 -9.89 16.45
N ALA A 157 -10.37 -8.64 16.36
CA ALA A 157 -11.67 -8.34 15.82
C ALA A 157 -11.61 -7.13 14.90
N LEU A 158 -12.32 -7.23 13.78
CA LEU A 158 -12.53 -6.12 12.86
C LEU A 158 -13.96 -6.20 12.34
N LEU A 159 -14.75 -5.17 12.63
CA LEU A 159 -16.16 -5.06 12.26
C LEU A 159 -16.40 -3.77 11.50
N THR A 160 -16.93 -3.86 10.30
CA THR A 160 -17.28 -2.71 9.46
C THR A 160 -18.79 -2.52 9.45
N PHE A 161 -19.24 -1.38 9.95
CA PHE A 161 -20.63 -0.97 10.05
C PHE A 161 -20.99 -0.06 8.88
N GLY A 162 -21.99 -0.47 8.11
CA GLY A 162 -22.58 0.31 7.04
C GLY A 162 -24.06 0.59 7.28
N GLU A 163 -24.68 1.32 6.36
CA GLU A 163 -26.11 1.68 6.48
C GLU A 163 -27.00 0.43 6.49
N LYS A 164 -26.70 -0.53 5.59
CA LYS A 164 -27.52 -1.72 5.32
C LYS A 164 -26.80 -3.04 5.53
N ALA A 165 -25.55 -3.03 5.97
CA ALA A 165 -24.79 -4.23 6.28
C ALA A 165 -23.79 -4.03 7.42
N VAL A 166 -23.44 -5.13 8.07
CA VAL A 166 -22.24 -5.28 8.89
C VAL A 166 -21.49 -6.53 8.43
N TYR A 167 -20.17 -6.39 8.28
CA TYR A 167 -19.24 -7.48 7.95
C TYR A 167 -18.03 -7.47 8.87
N GLY A 168 -17.43 -8.63 9.11
CA GLY A 168 -16.19 -8.69 9.87
C GLY A 168 -15.95 -10.03 10.55
N THR A 169 -14.95 -10.07 11.42
CA THR A 169 -14.60 -11.25 12.22
C THR A 169 -14.29 -10.88 13.65
N ILE A 170 -14.54 -11.83 14.55
CA ILE A 170 -14.14 -11.78 15.96
C ILE A 170 -13.51 -13.14 16.29
N LYS A 171 -12.21 -13.14 16.55
CA LYS A 171 -11.49 -14.36 16.95
C LYS A 171 -11.64 -14.60 18.45
N ARG A 172 -11.70 -15.87 18.80
CA ARG A 172 -11.61 -16.37 20.18
C ARG A 172 -10.14 -16.58 20.54
N ALA A 173 -9.85 -16.70 21.83
CA ALA A 173 -8.50 -16.96 22.31
C ALA A 173 -7.93 -18.31 21.82
N ASP A 174 -8.81 -19.28 21.54
CA ASP A 174 -8.44 -20.60 20.98
C ASP A 174 -8.27 -20.61 19.45
N GLY A 175 -8.38 -19.45 18.80
CA GLY A 175 -8.23 -19.31 17.35
C GLY A 175 -9.49 -19.58 16.53
N ARG A 176 -10.59 -20.06 17.14
CA ARG A 176 -11.88 -20.14 16.44
C ARG A 176 -12.37 -18.75 16.07
N GLU A 177 -13.01 -18.64 14.92
CA GLU A 177 -13.47 -17.37 14.36
C GLU A 177 -15.00 -17.31 14.33
N LEU A 178 -15.55 -16.19 14.83
CA LEU A 178 -16.93 -15.78 14.60
C LEU A 178 -16.95 -14.84 13.40
N GLN A 179 -17.54 -15.26 12.29
CA GLN A 179 -17.77 -14.38 11.14
C GLN A 179 -19.08 -13.62 11.31
N VAL A 180 -19.03 -12.31 11.07
CA VAL A 180 -20.21 -11.44 11.04
C VAL A 180 -20.53 -11.16 9.58
N THR A 181 -21.76 -11.48 9.16
CA THR A 181 -22.21 -11.24 7.79
C THR A 181 -23.64 -10.73 7.76
N THR A 182 -23.96 -9.97 6.71
CA THR A 182 -25.34 -9.57 6.40
C THR A 182 -25.89 -10.41 5.25
N MET A 183 -27.04 -11.03 5.47
CA MET A 183 -27.76 -11.83 4.46
C MET A 183 -29.26 -11.60 4.61
N GLY A 184 -29.94 -11.28 3.50
CA GLY A 184 -31.39 -11.03 3.50
C GLY A 184 -31.82 -9.85 4.38
N GLY A 185 -30.97 -8.83 4.53
CA GLY A 185 -31.22 -7.67 5.39
C GLY A 185 -31.13 -7.96 6.89
N ARG A 186 -30.56 -9.10 7.28
CA ARG A 186 -30.32 -9.49 8.67
C ARG A 186 -28.86 -9.78 8.92
N THR A 187 -28.42 -9.57 10.16
CA THR A 187 -27.08 -9.91 10.60
C THR A 187 -27.03 -11.34 11.13
N TRP A 188 -25.96 -12.05 10.78
CA TRP A 188 -25.73 -13.44 11.15
C TRP A 188 -24.34 -13.59 11.73
N LEU A 189 -24.23 -14.41 12.77
CA LEU A 189 -22.96 -14.99 13.21
C LEU A 189 -22.78 -16.34 12.51
N VAL A 190 -21.63 -16.54 11.89
CA VAL A 190 -21.32 -17.73 11.11
C VAL A 190 -20.11 -18.42 11.73
N GLU A 191 -20.27 -19.71 12.00
CA GLU A 191 -19.26 -20.57 12.61
C GLU A 191 -19.13 -21.87 11.83
N ALA A 192 -17.93 -22.46 11.82
CA ALA A 192 -17.75 -23.79 11.27
C ALA A 192 -18.53 -24.82 12.10
N ASP A 193 -19.29 -25.68 11.43
CA ASP A 193 -19.98 -26.80 12.07
C ASP A 193 -18.92 -27.84 12.47
N PRO A 194 -18.75 -28.13 13.78
CA PRO A 194 -17.71 -29.02 14.26
C PRO A 194 -17.83 -30.46 13.72
N ILE A 195 -19.01 -30.88 13.24
CA ILE A 195 -19.23 -32.20 12.62
C ILE A 195 -18.78 -32.20 11.16
N ALA A 196 -19.06 -31.11 10.43
CA ALA A 196 -18.75 -31.02 9.00
C ALA A 196 -17.33 -30.50 8.72
N ALA A 197 -16.74 -29.70 9.61
CA ALA A 197 -15.40 -29.13 9.48
C ALA A 197 -14.29 -30.20 9.37
N LYS A 198 -14.52 -31.41 9.89
CA LYS A 198 -13.59 -32.55 9.72
C LYS A 198 -13.46 -33.02 8.28
N ASN A 199 -14.44 -32.72 7.42
CA ASN A 199 -14.56 -33.24 6.06
C ASN A 199 -14.65 -32.13 4.99
N ALA A 200 -14.56 -30.85 5.38
CA ALA A 200 -14.68 -29.74 4.44
C ALA A 200 -13.39 -29.59 3.60
N PRO A 201 -13.49 -29.51 2.26
CA PRO A 201 -12.33 -29.24 1.40
C PRO A 201 -11.75 -27.85 1.74
N ASN A 202 -10.42 -27.75 1.94
CA ASN A 202 -9.76 -26.44 2.09
C ASN A 202 -9.58 -25.80 0.71
N PRO A 203 -10.28 -24.72 0.35
CA PRO A 203 -10.21 -24.11 -0.98
C PRO A 203 -8.83 -23.52 -1.29
N GLU A 204 -8.08 -23.12 -0.26
CA GLU A 204 -6.69 -22.65 -0.37
C GLU A 204 -5.73 -23.74 -0.84
N LEU A 205 -6.13 -25.01 -0.76
CA LEU A 205 -5.34 -26.16 -1.20
C LEU A 205 -5.78 -26.71 -2.57
N MET A 206 -6.75 -26.07 -3.24
CA MET A 206 -7.40 -26.65 -4.43
C MET A 206 -6.74 -26.26 -5.77
N ALA A 207 -6.21 -25.04 -5.91
CA ALA A 207 -5.45 -24.57 -7.08
C ALA A 207 -4.41 -23.51 -6.70
N ALA A 208 -3.42 -23.21 -7.55
CA ALA A 208 -2.54 -22.08 -7.25
C ALA A 208 -3.26 -20.75 -7.48
N ASP A 209 -2.90 -19.81 -6.64
CA ASP A 209 -3.42 -18.46 -6.51
C ASP A 209 -2.35 -17.41 -6.88
N HIS A 210 -1.24 -17.85 -7.49
CA HIS A 210 -0.29 -16.93 -8.09
C HIS A 210 0.29 -17.45 -9.39
N LEU A 211 0.71 -16.50 -10.23
CA LEU A 211 1.46 -16.75 -11.45
C LEU A 211 2.66 -15.81 -11.48
N ALA A 212 3.86 -16.33 -11.78
CA ALA A 212 4.99 -15.48 -12.13
C ALA A 212 4.65 -14.67 -13.40
N MET A 213 5.13 -13.44 -13.50
CA MET A 213 4.96 -12.63 -14.72
C MET A 213 5.55 -13.40 -15.91
N PRO A 214 4.81 -13.52 -17.03
CA PRO A 214 5.34 -14.21 -18.18
C PRO A 214 6.44 -13.40 -18.83
N VAL A 215 7.51 -14.07 -19.26
CA VAL A 215 8.47 -13.46 -20.19
C VAL A 215 7.75 -13.29 -21.52
N MET A 216 7.25 -12.08 -21.77
CA MET A 216 6.59 -11.76 -23.02
C MET A 216 7.62 -11.85 -24.15
N ALA A 217 7.37 -12.72 -25.14
CA ALA A 217 8.17 -12.72 -26.37
C ALA A 217 8.22 -11.29 -26.88
N GLN A 218 9.41 -10.71 -27.07
CA GLN A 218 9.61 -9.29 -27.37
C GLN A 218 8.79 -8.88 -28.61
N VAL A 219 7.58 -8.37 -28.38
CA VAL A 219 6.80 -7.70 -29.42
C VAL A 219 7.13 -6.22 -29.29
N ALA A 220 7.80 -5.71 -30.31
CA ALA A 220 8.07 -4.30 -30.54
C ALA A 220 6.77 -3.49 -30.49
N ASP A 221 6.35 -3.03 -29.31
CA ASP A 221 5.08 -2.30 -29.24
C ASP A 221 4.93 -1.26 -28.13
N ALA A 222 6.04 -0.64 -27.72
CA ALA A 222 5.99 0.61 -26.97
C ALA A 222 5.20 1.71 -27.74
N ALA A 223 5.21 1.66 -29.08
CA ALA A 223 4.55 2.64 -29.95
C ALA A 223 3.04 2.39 -30.16
N ALA A 224 2.51 1.15 -30.18
CA ALA A 224 1.07 0.94 -30.17
C ALA A 224 0.46 1.11 -28.77
N LYS A 225 1.19 0.78 -27.69
CA LYS A 225 0.76 1.04 -26.30
C LYS A 225 0.40 2.52 -26.08
N ALA A 226 1.20 3.44 -26.64
CA ALA A 226 0.91 4.89 -26.59
C ALA A 226 -0.37 5.29 -27.36
N LYS A 227 -0.67 4.61 -28.47
CA LYS A 227 -1.87 4.90 -29.29
C LYS A 227 -3.16 4.36 -28.66
N THR A 228 -3.10 3.21 -27.97
CA THR A 228 -4.27 2.61 -27.32
C THR A 228 -4.67 3.37 -26.05
N LYS A 229 -3.69 3.83 -25.24
CA LYS A 229 -3.94 4.75 -24.10
C LYS A 229 -4.59 6.05 -24.58
N ALA A 230 -4.10 6.65 -25.67
CA ALA A 230 -4.68 7.86 -26.25
C ALA A 230 -6.13 7.67 -26.80
N SER A 231 -6.48 6.47 -27.25
CA SER A 231 -7.82 6.15 -27.76
C SER A 231 -8.84 5.94 -26.64
N ALA A 232 -8.46 5.24 -25.55
CA ALA A 232 -9.31 5.08 -24.37
C ALA A 232 -9.69 6.42 -23.71
N MET A 233 -8.79 7.41 -23.78
CA MET A 233 -9.00 8.76 -23.24
C MET A 233 -9.96 9.61 -24.07
N LYS A 234 -10.10 9.37 -25.39
CA LYS A 234 -11.09 10.07 -26.24
C LYS A 234 -12.53 9.70 -25.86
N THR A 235 -12.79 8.42 -25.56
CA THR A 235 -14.12 7.91 -25.23
C THR A 235 -14.59 8.34 -23.83
N ALA A 236 -13.64 8.58 -22.92
CA ALA A 236 -13.90 8.99 -21.53
C ALA A 236 -14.40 10.44 -21.38
N SER A 237 -14.20 11.30 -22.39
CA SER A 237 -14.64 12.72 -22.35
C SER A 237 -16.16 12.92 -22.34
N SER A 238 -16.95 11.85 -22.44
CA SER A 238 -18.42 11.92 -22.55
C SER A 238 -19.21 11.49 -21.30
N MET A 239 -18.57 11.09 -20.20
CA MET A 239 -19.28 10.61 -18.99
C MET A 239 -19.06 11.55 -17.80
N LYS A 240 -20.16 12.15 -17.31
CA LYS A 240 -20.16 13.10 -16.19
C LYS A 240 -19.97 12.41 -14.83
N SER A 241 -19.05 13.00 -14.06
CA SER A 241 -18.93 13.05 -12.58
C SER A 241 -19.26 11.81 -11.76
N ALA A 242 -18.21 11.15 -11.24
CA ALA A 242 -18.27 10.31 -10.05
C ALA A 242 -17.58 11.03 -8.86
N SER A 243 -18.22 10.99 -7.70
CA SER A 243 -17.84 11.67 -6.47
C SER A 243 -16.57 11.09 -5.84
N LYS A 244 -15.59 11.96 -5.54
CA LYS A 244 -14.35 11.68 -4.80
C LYS A 244 -14.64 11.19 -3.39
N LEU A 245 -14.24 9.96 -3.07
CA LEU A 245 -13.98 9.54 -1.69
C LEU A 245 -12.58 10.05 -1.28
N ARG A 246 -12.48 10.78 -0.17
CA ARG A 246 -11.22 11.03 0.54
C ARG A 246 -11.22 10.20 1.81
N ALA A 247 -10.25 9.29 1.95
CA ALA A 247 -9.96 8.62 3.21
C ALA A 247 -8.89 9.39 4.00
N SER A 248 -9.02 9.28 5.33
CA SER A 248 -8.37 10.05 6.41
C SER A 248 -6.84 9.89 6.49
N ALA A 249 -6.23 10.80 7.26
CA ALA A 249 -4.81 11.13 7.27
C ALA A 249 -3.87 9.99 7.69
N ALA A 250 -3.08 9.52 6.72
CA ALA A 250 -1.79 8.90 6.97
C ALA A 250 -0.74 9.95 7.37
N GLY A 251 0.20 9.56 8.23
CA GLY A 251 1.32 10.40 8.63
C GLY A 251 2.26 10.70 7.45
N PRO A 252 3.22 11.63 7.63
CA PRO A 252 4.06 12.14 6.54
C PRO A 252 4.99 11.10 5.87
N ASN A 253 5.08 9.85 6.35
CA ASN A 253 5.98 8.80 5.85
C ASN A 253 5.29 7.50 5.38
N THR A 254 3.96 7.35 5.52
CA THR A 254 3.26 6.10 5.16
C THR A 254 3.18 5.92 3.64
N VAL A 255 3.65 4.79 3.13
CA VAL A 255 3.52 4.44 1.70
C VAL A 255 2.05 4.12 1.39
N THR A 256 1.44 4.90 0.50
CA THR A 256 0.05 4.69 0.10
C THR A 256 0.01 4.02 -1.27
N VAL A 257 -0.61 2.84 -1.34
CA VAL A 257 -0.88 2.12 -2.60
C VAL A 257 -2.34 2.33 -2.98
N ASP A 258 -2.56 2.94 -4.14
CA ASP A 258 -3.90 3.21 -4.64
C ASP A 258 -4.50 1.96 -5.31
N LEU A 259 -5.68 1.53 -4.86
CA LEU A 259 -6.38 0.35 -5.36
C LEU A 259 -7.69 0.75 -6.04
N LEU A 260 -7.91 0.21 -7.23
CA LEU A 260 -9.21 0.21 -7.91
C LEU A 260 -9.82 -1.20 -7.86
N ILE A 261 -11.07 -1.28 -7.41
CA ILE A 261 -11.81 -2.55 -7.37
C ILE A 261 -12.91 -2.58 -8.44
N GLY A 262 -12.86 -3.57 -9.32
CA GLY A 262 -14.02 -3.97 -10.12
C GLY A 262 -14.80 -5.05 -9.39
N TYR A 263 -16.13 -5.01 -9.39
CA TYR A 263 -16.95 -6.08 -8.83
C TYR A 263 -18.09 -6.48 -9.76
N THR A 264 -18.55 -7.72 -9.73
CA THR A 264 -19.62 -8.18 -10.63
C THR A 264 -21.02 -7.92 -10.09
N ALA A 265 -22.01 -7.86 -11.00
CA ALA A 265 -23.43 -7.79 -10.63
C ALA A 265 -23.87 -8.98 -9.75
N GLY A 266 -23.25 -10.15 -9.95
CA GLY A 266 -23.49 -11.32 -9.11
C GLY A 266 -23.00 -11.14 -7.68
N LEU A 267 -21.84 -10.52 -7.47
CA LEU A 267 -21.36 -10.17 -6.12
C LEU A 267 -22.35 -9.21 -5.44
N ARG A 268 -22.80 -8.16 -6.15
CA ARG A 268 -23.80 -7.23 -5.61
C ARG A 268 -25.09 -7.93 -5.23
N THR A 269 -25.55 -8.85 -6.07
CA THR A 269 -26.77 -9.63 -5.80
C THR A 269 -26.59 -10.54 -4.59
N GLN A 270 -25.44 -11.22 -4.47
CA GLN A 270 -25.08 -12.06 -3.34
C GLN A 270 -25.06 -11.30 -2.00
N LEU A 271 -24.53 -10.07 -1.99
CA LEU A 271 -24.43 -9.25 -0.79
C LEU A 271 -25.72 -8.49 -0.47
N GLY A 272 -26.67 -8.43 -1.41
CA GLY A 272 -28.01 -7.88 -1.20
C GLY A 272 -28.19 -6.42 -1.63
N GLY A 273 -27.23 -5.84 -2.37
CA GLY A 273 -27.33 -4.49 -2.91
C GLY A 273 -26.03 -3.68 -2.86
N ALA A 274 -26.04 -2.50 -3.46
CA ALA A 274 -24.86 -1.65 -3.60
C ALA A 274 -24.28 -1.17 -2.26
N SER A 275 -25.14 -0.82 -1.29
CA SER A 275 -24.70 -0.39 0.06
C SER A 275 -23.96 -1.52 0.79
N GLN A 276 -24.48 -2.75 0.67
CA GLN A 276 -23.87 -3.93 1.25
C GLN A 276 -22.56 -4.30 0.56
N THR A 277 -22.51 -4.23 -0.78
CA THR A 277 -21.25 -4.37 -1.54
C THR A 277 -20.21 -3.38 -1.06
N GLN A 278 -20.55 -2.10 -1.00
CA GLN A 278 -19.61 -1.06 -0.57
C GLN A 278 -19.11 -1.31 0.85
N THR A 279 -19.99 -1.68 1.78
CA THR A 279 -19.61 -2.04 3.16
C THR A 279 -18.62 -3.22 3.19
N ARG A 280 -18.84 -4.25 2.35
CA ARG A 280 -17.93 -5.40 2.26
C ARG A 280 -16.58 -5.03 1.65
N LEU A 281 -16.57 -4.20 0.60
CA LEU A 281 -15.32 -3.72 0.01
C LEU A 281 -14.51 -2.90 1.04
N THR A 282 -15.16 -1.97 1.75
CA THR A 282 -14.54 -1.23 2.87
C THR A 282 -13.96 -2.18 3.92
N ASN A 283 -14.70 -3.24 4.29
CA ASN A 283 -14.22 -4.24 5.24
C ASN A 283 -12.94 -4.94 4.78
N LEU A 284 -12.86 -5.34 3.50
CA LEU A 284 -11.65 -5.98 2.95
C LEU A 284 -10.45 -5.02 2.94
N ILE A 285 -10.67 -3.73 2.66
CA ILE A 285 -9.62 -2.69 2.74
C ILE A 285 -9.13 -2.52 4.17
N ASP A 286 -10.04 -2.46 5.15
CA ASP A 286 -9.66 -2.30 6.54
C ASP A 286 -8.93 -3.55 7.08
N VAL A 287 -9.28 -4.76 6.61
CA VAL A 287 -8.52 -6.00 6.89
C VAL A 287 -7.12 -5.94 6.28
N ALA A 288 -6.98 -5.44 5.05
CA ALA A 288 -5.68 -5.25 4.41
C ALA A 288 -4.81 -4.26 5.20
N ASN A 289 -5.36 -3.11 5.58
CA ASN A 289 -4.64 -2.09 6.34
C ASN A 289 -4.30 -2.55 7.76
N ASP A 290 -5.20 -3.29 8.40
CA ASP A 290 -4.91 -3.90 9.70
C ASP A 290 -3.75 -4.90 9.63
N THR A 291 -3.63 -5.62 8.51
CA THR A 291 -2.49 -6.53 8.27
C THR A 291 -1.16 -5.76 8.25
N PHE A 292 -1.09 -4.61 7.57
CA PHE A 292 0.13 -3.78 7.59
C PHE A 292 0.45 -3.26 8.99
N VAL A 293 -0.56 -2.76 9.72
CA VAL A 293 -0.40 -2.26 11.09
C VAL A 293 0.13 -3.35 12.02
N GLN A 294 -0.48 -4.54 12.01
CA GLN A 294 -0.03 -5.66 12.84
C GLN A 294 1.37 -6.17 12.44
N SER A 295 1.74 -6.01 11.16
CA SER A 295 3.08 -6.35 10.66
C SER A 295 4.11 -5.25 10.87
N GLN A 296 3.74 -4.12 11.47
CA GLN A 296 4.59 -2.92 11.64
C GLN A 296 5.17 -2.38 10.33
N VAL A 297 4.40 -2.47 9.24
CA VAL A 297 4.75 -1.88 7.94
C VAL A 297 4.04 -0.53 7.83
N ASP A 298 4.78 0.56 7.63
CA ASP A 298 4.22 1.91 7.45
C ASP A 298 3.66 2.08 6.03
N ALA A 299 2.58 1.35 5.75
CA ALA A 299 1.90 1.37 4.46
C ALA A 299 0.38 1.21 4.61
N GLN A 300 -0.34 1.64 3.57
CA GLN A 300 -1.79 1.48 3.48
C GLN A 300 -2.25 1.25 2.05
N ILE A 301 -3.30 0.46 1.89
CA ILE A 301 -4.15 0.43 0.70
C ILE A 301 -5.20 1.53 0.82
N ARG A 302 -5.29 2.37 -0.21
CA ARG A 302 -6.36 3.34 -0.38
C ARG A 302 -7.26 2.93 -1.54
N LEU A 303 -8.52 2.62 -1.24
CA LEU A 303 -9.52 2.40 -2.28
C LEU A 303 -9.86 3.74 -2.95
N VAL A 304 -9.34 3.96 -4.16
CA VAL A 304 -9.56 5.21 -4.90
C VAL A 304 -10.88 5.21 -5.66
N GLN A 305 -11.34 4.02 -6.09
CA GLN A 305 -12.65 3.82 -6.69
C GLN A 305 -13.04 2.33 -6.62
N SER A 306 -14.35 2.08 -6.53
CA SER A 306 -14.97 0.79 -6.82
C SER A 306 -15.97 0.95 -7.97
N MET A 307 -16.14 -0.07 -8.82
CA MET A 307 -17.14 -0.03 -9.90
C MET A 307 -17.69 -1.41 -10.26
N GLU A 308 -18.97 -1.45 -10.61
CA GLU A 308 -19.61 -2.66 -11.14
C GLU A 308 -19.13 -2.92 -12.58
N VAL A 309 -18.73 -4.16 -12.88
CA VAL A 309 -18.34 -4.62 -14.20
C VAL A 309 -19.25 -5.76 -14.65
N ASN A 310 -19.63 -5.75 -15.94
CA ASN A 310 -20.47 -6.78 -16.52
C ASN A 310 -19.63 -8.00 -16.96
N TYR A 311 -19.05 -8.70 -15.99
CA TYR A 311 -18.17 -9.85 -16.21
C TYR A 311 -18.78 -11.12 -15.59
N PRO A 312 -18.64 -12.30 -16.24
CA PRO A 312 -19.18 -13.56 -15.72
C PRO A 312 -18.54 -14.05 -14.42
N ASP A 313 -19.37 -14.63 -13.56
CA ASP A 313 -18.94 -15.17 -12.26
C ASP A 313 -18.40 -16.60 -12.33
N ASN A 314 -18.64 -17.34 -13.41
CA ASN A 314 -18.25 -18.75 -13.58
C ASN A 314 -16.96 -18.93 -14.40
N THR A 315 -16.23 -17.85 -14.71
CA THR A 315 -14.91 -17.98 -15.33
C THR A 315 -13.87 -18.37 -14.29
N ALA A 316 -12.98 -19.33 -14.63
CA ALA A 316 -11.84 -19.69 -13.78
C ALA A 316 -11.01 -18.45 -13.40
N ASN A 317 -10.52 -18.39 -12.16
CA ASN A 317 -9.77 -17.23 -11.66
C ASN A 317 -8.57 -16.91 -12.55
N ARG A 318 -7.81 -17.93 -12.94
CA ARG A 318 -6.66 -17.81 -13.85
C ARG A 318 -7.01 -17.17 -15.19
N VAL A 319 -8.12 -17.58 -15.80
CA VAL A 319 -8.59 -17.02 -17.08
C VAL A 319 -9.00 -15.56 -16.90
N ALA A 320 -9.71 -15.24 -15.82
CA ALA A 320 -10.11 -13.86 -15.52
C ALA A 320 -8.89 -12.95 -15.30
N LEU A 321 -7.83 -13.44 -14.65
CA LEU A 321 -6.57 -12.68 -14.49
C LEU A 321 -5.88 -12.43 -15.83
N MET A 322 -5.80 -13.44 -16.69
CA MET A 322 -5.23 -13.32 -18.04
C MET A 322 -6.01 -12.31 -18.91
N GLU A 323 -7.34 -12.38 -18.90
CA GLU A 323 -8.20 -11.43 -19.60
C GLU A 323 -8.09 -10.01 -19.02
N LEU A 324 -8.00 -9.89 -17.69
CA LEU A 324 -7.72 -8.63 -16.98
C LEU A 324 -6.30 -8.10 -17.24
N SER A 325 -5.41 -8.91 -17.78
CA SER A 325 -4.04 -8.50 -18.12
C SER A 325 -3.86 -8.34 -19.62
N ALA A 326 -4.88 -8.67 -20.44
CA ALA A 326 -4.79 -8.72 -21.89
C ALA A 326 -3.67 -9.66 -22.37
N VAL A 327 -3.56 -10.83 -21.74
CA VAL A 327 -2.54 -11.85 -22.04
C VAL A 327 -3.22 -13.19 -22.31
N THR A 328 -2.62 -13.99 -23.20
CA THR A 328 -2.94 -15.41 -23.35
C THR A 328 -1.65 -16.22 -23.34
N CYS A 329 -1.70 -17.46 -22.85
CA CYS A 329 -0.53 -18.33 -22.75
C CYS A 329 -0.83 -19.70 -23.39
N ALA A 330 -0.04 -20.06 -24.42
CA ALA A 330 -0.12 -21.36 -25.06
C ALA A 330 0.54 -22.46 -24.19
N ASN A 331 0.19 -23.73 -24.44
CA ASN A 331 0.73 -24.90 -23.73
C ASN A 331 0.48 -24.88 -22.21
N SER A 332 -0.66 -24.32 -21.80
CA SER A 332 -1.12 -24.35 -20.41
C SER A 332 -2.63 -24.59 -20.37
N ASN A 333 -3.10 -25.38 -19.41
CA ASN A 333 -4.52 -25.63 -19.21
C ASN A 333 -5.10 -24.62 -18.21
N ALA A 334 -6.30 -24.11 -18.47
CA ALA A 334 -7.01 -23.20 -17.56
C ALA A 334 -7.24 -23.76 -16.15
N THR A 335 -7.09 -25.09 -15.98
CA THR A 335 -7.16 -25.79 -14.68
C THR A 335 -5.80 -26.09 -14.05
N ASP A 336 -4.69 -25.75 -14.71
CA ASP A 336 -3.36 -25.95 -14.14
C ASP A 336 -3.16 -25.01 -12.96
N ARG A 337 -2.56 -25.54 -11.89
CA ARG A 337 -2.29 -24.79 -10.66
C ARG A 337 -1.32 -23.65 -10.97
N THR A 338 -0.17 -23.94 -11.57
CA THR A 338 0.86 -22.96 -11.95
C THR A 338 0.97 -22.87 -13.48
N LEU A 339 1.64 -21.83 -13.98
CA LEU A 339 2.19 -21.88 -15.34
C LEU A 339 3.39 -22.84 -15.32
N PRO A 340 3.45 -23.87 -16.17
CA PRO A 340 4.63 -24.73 -16.24
C PRO A 340 5.92 -23.94 -16.48
N SER A 341 6.99 -24.30 -15.75
CA SER A 341 8.32 -23.69 -15.77
C SER A 341 9.02 -23.71 -17.15
N GLY A 342 8.49 -24.49 -18.10
CA GLY A 342 9.03 -24.62 -19.45
C GLY A 342 7.96 -24.89 -20.50
N GLY A 343 8.16 -24.35 -21.71
CA GLY A 343 7.30 -24.58 -22.88
C GLY A 343 6.05 -23.72 -22.96
N VAL A 344 5.80 -22.84 -21.98
CA VAL A 344 4.70 -21.88 -22.01
C VAL A 344 5.15 -20.59 -22.69
N THR A 345 4.43 -20.19 -23.74
CA THR A 345 4.67 -18.92 -24.44
C THR A 345 3.44 -18.05 -24.28
N CYS A 346 3.60 -16.87 -23.68
CA CYS A 346 2.54 -15.89 -23.53
C CYS A 346 2.67 -14.76 -24.56
N SER A 347 1.52 -14.26 -25.01
CA SER A 347 1.42 -13.18 -25.99
C SER A 347 0.27 -12.23 -25.65
N PRO A 348 0.30 -10.99 -26.17
CA PRO A 348 -0.82 -10.06 -26.03
C PRO A 348 -2.12 -10.64 -26.60
N ALA A 349 -3.22 -10.41 -25.90
CA ALA A 349 -4.57 -10.84 -26.27
C ALA A 349 -5.56 -9.68 -26.21
N ALA A 350 -6.71 -9.83 -26.88
CA ALA A 350 -7.79 -8.87 -26.78
C ALA A 350 -8.42 -8.91 -25.39
N ARG A 351 -8.57 -7.75 -24.77
CA ARG A 351 -9.26 -7.59 -23.49
C ARG A 351 -10.77 -7.57 -23.69
N PRO A 352 -11.56 -8.35 -22.94
CA PRO A 352 -13.02 -8.24 -22.97
C PRO A 352 -13.49 -6.82 -22.67
N ALA A 353 -14.52 -6.33 -23.38
CA ALA A 353 -15.02 -4.97 -23.21
C ALA A 353 -15.42 -4.63 -21.75
N ALA A 354 -15.96 -5.62 -21.03
CA ALA A 354 -16.30 -5.51 -19.62
C ALA A 354 -15.09 -5.17 -18.72
N LEU A 355 -13.92 -5.75 -19.00
CA LEU A 355 -12.68 -5.51 -18.25
C LEU A 355 -11.88 -4.34 -18.81
N ALA A 356 -12.10 -3.95 -20.08
CA ALA A 356 -11.51 -2.76 -20.66
C ALA A 356 -11.98 -1.49 -19.94
N ALA A 357 -13.26 -1.41 -19.55
CA ALA A 357 -13.77 -0.29 -18.76
C ALA A 357 -13.03 -0.15 -17.40
N LEU A 358 -12.76 -1.27 -16.72
CA LEU A 358 -12.04 -1.28 -15.45
C LEU A 358 -10.59 -0.78 -15.60
N VAL A 359 -9.88 -1.23 -16.63
CA VAL A 359 -8.50 -0.77 -16.86
C VAL A 359 -8.43 0.66 -17.39
N ASN A 360 -9.42 1.11 -18.15
CA ASN A 360 -9.53 2.52 -18.50
C ASN A 360 -9.76 3.40 -17.26
N ALA A 361 -10.58 2.93 -16.31
CA ALA A 361 -10.78 3.62 -15.04
C ALA A 361 -9.49 3.68 -14.21
N ARG A 362 -8.65 2.61 -14.23
CA ARG A 362 -7.33 2.60 -13.57
C ARG A 362 -6.49 3.82 -13.95
N GLU A 363 -6.39 4.10 -15.25
CA GLU A 363 -5.62 5.24 -15.76
C GLU A 363 -6.26 6.59 -15.38
N GLN A 364 -7.58 6.65 -15.21
CA GLN A 364 -8.30 7.87 -14.83
C GLN A 364 -8.16 8.23 -13.36
N VAL A 365 -8.14 7.22 -12.48
CA VAL A 365 -8.04 7.45 -11.03
C VAL A 365 -6.62 7.32 -10.48
N GLY A 366 -5.69 6.84 -11.30
CA GLY A 366 -4.30 6.63 -10.89
C GLY A 366 -4.14 5.47 -9.92
N ALA A 367 -4.89 4.39 -10.11
CA ALA A 367 -4.78 3.22 -9.23
C ALA A 367 -3.53 2.38 -9.55
N ASP A 368 -2.65 2.25 -8.57
CA ASP A 368 -1.42 1.46 -8.65
C ASP A 368 -1.73 -0.02 -8.89
N LEU A 369 -2.71 -0.56 -8.18
CA LEU A 369 -3.18 -1.95 -8.29
C LEU A 369 -4.64 -2.00 -8.74
N VAL A 370 -5.04 -3.10 -9.37
CA VAL A 370 -6.44 -3.36 -9.74
C VAL A 370 -6.84 -4.77 -9.35
N THR A 371 -7.98 -4.90 -8.66
CA THR A 371 -8.55 -6.20 -8.30
C THR A 371 -9.95 -6.36 -8.88
N LEU A 372 -10.24 -7.53 -9.44
CA LEU A 372 -11.61 -7.94 -9.78
C LEU A 372 -12.17 -8.85 -8.68
N ILE A 373 -13.29 -8.47 -8.05
CA ILE A 373 -13.94 -9.26 -7.00
C ILE A 373 -15.25 -9.87 -7.49
N ARG A 374 -15.42 -11.17 -7.26
CA ARG A 374 -16.55 -11.98 -7.73
C ARG A 374 -17.13 -12.82 -6.59
N PRO A 375 -18.40 -13.25 -6.67
CA PRO A 375 -18.92 -14.25 -5.75
C PRO A 375 -18.16 -15.56 -5.93
N LEU A 376 -17.86 -16.27 -4.83
CA LEU A 376 -17.22 -17.58 -4.89
C LEU A 376 -18.12 -18.59 -5.62
N ARG A 377 -17.58 -19.21 -6.69
CA ARG A 377 -18.24 -20.27 -7.46
C ARG A 377 -17.29 -21.44 -7.64
N MET A 378 -17.58 -22.53 -6.94
CA MET A 378 -16.84 -23.80 -7.06
C MET A 378 -17.69 -24.84 -7.79
N PRO A 379 -17.12 -25.69 -8.67
CA PRO A 379 -15.67 -25.82 -8.95
C PRO A 379 -15.12 -24.80 -9.96
N ASP A 380 -15.97 -23.96 -10.56
CA ASP A 380 -15.64 -23.07 -11.68
C ASP A 380 -14.36 -22.23 -11.49
N GLN A 381 -14.21 -21.60 -10.31
CA GLN A 381 -13.13 -20.65 -10.02
C GLN A 381 -11.86 -21.30 -9.45
N GLN A 382 -11.96 -22.53 -8.94
CA GLN A 382 -10.87 -23.38 -8.43
C GLN A 382 -10.12 -22.90 -7.17
N SER A 383 -10.05 -21.58 -6.92
CA SER A 383 -9.36 -20.97 -5.78
C SER A 383 -10.16 -19.78 -5.20
N CYS A 384 -9.67 -19.22 -4.09
CA CYS A 384 -10.20 -17.99 -3.51
C CYS A 384 -9.68 -16.71 -4.17
N GLY A 385 -8.64 -16.83 -5.00
CA GLY A 385 -8.10 -15.73 -5.75
C GLY A 385 -6.95 -16.17 -6.64
N VAL A 386 -6.51 -15.27 -7.49
CA VAL A 386 -5.24 -15.40 -8.20
C VAL A 386 -4.65 -14.02 -8.49
N ALA A 387 -3.34 -13.91 -8.41
CA ALA A 387 -2.61 -12.68 -8.73
C ALA A 387 -1.34 -12.94 -9.53
N TRP A 388 -0.85 -11.91 -10.21
CA TRP A 388 0.53 -11.94 -10.68
C TRP A 388 1.49 -11.69 -9.51
N MET A 389 2.47 -12.58 -9.35
CA MET A 389 3.61 -12.38 -8.46
C MET A 389 4.64 -11.49 -9.17
N LEU A 390 4.61 -10.20 -8.89
CA LEU A 390 5.54 -9.25 -9.51
C LEU A 390 6.98 -9.54 -9.04
N GLY A 391 7.92 -9.59 -9.99
CA GLY A 391 9.30 -10.04 -9.72
C GLY A 391 9.45 -11.53 -9.37
N GLY A 392 8.37 -12.33 -9.48
CA GLY A 392 8.44 -13.78 -9.37
C GLY A 392 9.38 -14.41 -10.41
N ALA A 393 9.84 -15.63 -10.16
CA ALA A 393 10.95 -16.24 -10.90
C ALA A 393 12.22 -15.37 -10.91
N GLN A 394 12.44 -14.64 -9.81
CA GLN A 394 13.52 -13.68 -9.62
C GLN A 394 13.64 -12.62 -10.72
N GLN A 395 12.54 -12.33 -11.41
CA GLN A 395 12.48 -11.28 -12.42
C GLN A 395 12.69 -9.89 -11.80
N PRO A 396 13.09 -8.88 -12.58
CA PRO A 396 13.18 -7.51 -12.10
C PRO A 396 11.83 -7.01 -11.55
N PHE A 397 11.87 -6.36 -10.39
CA PHE A 397 10.75 -5.62 -9.81
C PHE A 397 10.98 -4.12 -10.01
N ASN A 398 10.26 -3.47 -10.93
CA ASN A 398 10.45 -2.06 -11.22
C ASN A 398 9.17 -1.42 -11.80
N SER A 399 9.25 -0.15 -12.21
CA SER A 399 8.10 0.60 -12.75
C SER A 399 7.47 0.05 -14.03
N THR A 400 8.09 -0.95 -14.70
CA THR A 400 7.54 -1.64 -15.87
C THR A 400 6.74 -2.91 -15.51
N SER A 401 6.77 -3.33 -14.25
CA SER A 401 5.94 -4.43 -13.73
C SER A 401 4.46 -4.05 -13.62
N ASP A 402 4.13 -2.77 -13.79
CA ASP A 402 2.79 -2.19 -13.65
C ASP A 402 1.73 -2.79 -14.60
N ASP A 403 2.17 -3.27 -15.77
CA ASP A 403 1.33 -3.94 -16.77
C ASP A 403 0.72 -5.26 -16.23
N PHE A 404 1.27 -5.81 -15.15
CA PHE A 404 0.80 -7.04 -14.50
C PHE A 404 0.27 -6.81 -13.07
N ALA A 405 0.10 -5.57 -12.62
CA ALA A 405 -0.39 -5.23 -11.29
C ALA A 405 -1.91 -5.47 -11.14
N PHE A 406 -2.32 -6.72 -11.33
CA PHE A 406 -3.69 -7.21 -11.38
C PHE A 406 -3.87 -8.43 -10.48
N SER A 407 -5.05 -8.52 -9.87
CA SER A 407 -5.51 -9.67 -9.09
C SER A 407 -6.99 -9.95 -9.31
N VAL A 408 -7.41 -11.19 -9.04
CA VAL A 408 -8.81 -11.62 -9.02
C VAL A 408 -9.06 -12.26 -7.66
N VAL A 409 -10.16 -11.88 -7.00
CA VAL A 409 -10.54 -12.39 -5.68
C VAL A 409 -11.98 -12.89 -5.72
N SER A 410 -12.22 -14.00 -5.02
CA SER A 410 -13.55 -14.58 -4.81
C SER A 410 -14.01 -14.35 -3.37
N ASP A 411 -15.23 -13.84 -3.20
CA ASP A 411 -15.83 -13.58 -1.89
C ASP A 411 -17.01 -14.52 -1.61
N SER A 412 -17.01 -15.12 -0.41
CA SER A 412 -18.04 -16.06 0.04
C SER A 412 -19.05 -15.46 1.03
N SER A 413 -19.07 -14.15 1.25
CA SER A 413 -19.93 -13.49 2.24
C SER A 413 -21.38 -13.36 1.77
N GLY A 414 -22.28 -12.98 2.68
CA GLY A 414 -23.70 -12.78 2.37
C GLY A 414 -24.44 -14.09 2.05
N ALA A 415 -25.27 -14.11 1.01
CA ALA A 415 -26.01 -15.31 0.59
C ALA A 415 -25.14 -16.37 -0.13
N GLY A 416 -23.86 -16.04 -0.33
CA GLY A 416 -22.92 -16.74 -1.20
C GLY A 416 -22.15 -17.87 -0.58
N PHE A 417 -22.24 -18.08 0.74
CA PHE A 417 -21.58 -19.20 1.37
C PHE A 417 -21.99 -20.50 0.67
N PRO A 418 -21.06 -21.17 -0.01
CA PRO A 418 -21.44 -22.21 -0.95
C PRO A 418 -21.91 -23.45 -0.20
N SER A 419 -22.84 -24.17 -0.81
CA SER A 419 -23.42 -25.40 -0.24
C SER A 419 -22.41 -26.52 -0.04
N ASN A 420 -21.24 -26.45 -0.67
CA ASN A 420 -20.15 -27.42 -0.52
C ASN A 420 -19.18 -27.11 0.64
N GLY A 421 -19.35 -25.98 1.33
CA GLY A 421 -18.57 -25.57 2.51
C GLY A 421 -17.21 -24.93 2.27
N SER A 422 -16.88 -24.63 1.01
CA SER A 422 -15.69 -23.86 0.65
C SER A 422 -15.88 -22.38 1.02
N THR A 423 -15.08 -21.80 1.92
CA THR A 423 -15.14 -20.36 2.22
C THR A 423 -13.80 -19.70 1.94
N CYS A 424 -13.84 -18.43 1.57
CA CYS A 424 -12.65 -17.61 1.42
C CYS A 424 -12.46 -16.75 2.67
N ARG A 425 -11.19 -16.59 3.07
CA ARG A 425 -10.83 -15.77 4.23
C ARG A 425 -11.07 -14.30 3.94
N ASN A 426 -11.25 -13.50 4.98
CA ASN A 426 -11.29 -12.05 4.83
C ASN A 426 -9.94 -11.49 4.37
N GLU A 427 -8.86 -12.22 4.65
CA GLU A 427 -7.50 -11.90 4.24
C GLU A 427 -7.23 -12.21 2.75
N SER A 428 -8.17 -12.82 1.99
CA SER A 428 -7.95 -13.16 0.58
C SER A 428 -7.56 -11.96 -0.27
N LEU A 429 -8.16 -10.77 -0.06
CA LEU A 429 -7.74 -9.57 -0.82
C LEU A 429 -6.27 -9.23 -0.57
N ILE A 430 -5.85 -9.11 0.69
CA ILE A 430 -4.48 -8.72 1.02
C ILE A 430 -3.45 -9.82 0.67
N HIS A 431 -3.88 -11.09 0.66
CA HIS A 431 -3.07 -12.19 0.15
C HIS A 431 -2.77 -12.02 -1.35
N GLU A 432 -3.78 -11.79 -2.18
CA GLU A 432 -3.59 -11.57 -3.62
C GLU A 432 -2.80 -10.29 -3.92
N LEU A 433 -3.06 -9.22 -3.16
CA LEU A 433 -2.23 -8.01 -3.23
C LEU A 433 -0.80 -8.31 -2.80
N GLY A 434 -0.57 -9.22 -1.85
CA GLY A 434 0.74 -9.71 -1.44
C GLY A 434 1.56 -10.25 -2.60
N HIS A 435 0.96 -11.08 -3.45
CA HIS A 435 1.59 -11.52 -4.69
C HIS A 435 1.90 -10.34 -5.63
N ASN A 436 0.96 -9.40 -5.83
CA ASN A 436 1.27 -8.18 -6.58
C ASN A 436 2.41 -7.35 -5.95
N MET A 437 2.64 -7.48 -4.64
CA MET A 437 3.73 -6.85 -3.91
C MET A 437 5.04 -7.66 -3.91
N GLY A 438 5.09 -8.77 -4.65
CA GLY A 438 6.27 -9.62 -4.84
C GLY A 438 6.46 -10.68 -3.77
N LEU A 439 5.42 -11.00 -3.00
CA LEU A 439 5.47 -12.02 -1.97
C LEU A 439 5.07 -13.39 -2.50
N GLN A 440 5.70 -14.41 -1.94
CA GLN A 440 5.41 -15.82 -2.20
C GLN A 440 4.76 -16.46 -0.96
N HIS A 441 4.10 -17.59 -1.17
CA HIS A 441 3.66 -18.52 -0.14
C HIS A 441 4.77 -18.96 0.80
N ASP A 442 4.44 -19.75 1.83
CA ASP A 442 5.48 -20.43 2.59
C ASP A 442 6.29 -21.39 1.70
N ARG A 443 7.54 -21.65 2.09
CA ARG A 443 8.50 -22.42 1.27
C ARG A 443 7.99 -23.81 0.91
N THR A 444 7.25 -24.47 1.80
CA THR A 444 6.71 -25.81 1.55
C THR A 444 5.60 -25.78 0.52
N ALA A 445 4.70 -24.81 0.60
CA ALA A 445 3.66 -24.63 -0.41
C ALA A 445 4.25 -24.22 -1.78
N ALA A 446 5.25 -23.32 -1.77
CA ALA A 446 5.91 -22.86 -2.98
C ALA A 446 6.65 -23.99 -3.72
N ALA A 447 7.33 -24.89 -2.98
CA ALA A 447 8.02 -26.05 -3.53
C ALA A 447 7.10 -27.19 -4.03
N GLY A 448 5.78 -26.99 -3.98
CA GLY A 448 4.83 -27.96 -4.51
C GLY A 448 4.99 -29.40 -4.01
N ALA A 449 4.81 -30.37 -4.92
CA ALA A 449 4.71 -31.79 -4.59
C ALA A 449 6.07 -32.52 -4.56
N ASP A 450 7.09 -32.00 -5.22
CA ASP A 450 8.45 -32.57 -5.19
C ASP A 450 9.28 -32.06 -4.01
N ALA A 451 8.78 -31.03 -3.29
CA ALA A 451 9.38 -30.41 -2.13
C ALA A 451 10.78 -29.81 -2.41
N VAL A 452 11.03 -29.45 -3.67
CA VAL A 452 12.24 -28.75 -4.10
C VAL A 452 11.84 -27.36 -4.58
N LEU A 453 12.53 -26.31 -4.10
CA LEU A 453 12.31 -24.97 -4.62
C LEU A 453 13.11 -24.79 -5.92
N ASP A 454 12.40 -24.67 -7.02
CA ASP A 454 12.96 -24.34 -8.33
C ASP A 454 13.10 -22.82 -8.53
N ALA A 455 13.96 -22.42 -9.46
CA ALA A 455 14.30 -21.01 -9.68
C ALA A 455 13.08 -20.12 -10.00
N ASP A 456 12.07 -20.68 -10.65
CA ASP A 456 10.83 -19.99 -11.03
C ASP A 456 9.81 -19.87 -9.90
N GLU A 457 10.00 -20.62 -8.80
CA GLU A 457 9.15 -20.59 -7.61
C GLU A 457 9.61 -19.51 -6.61
N PHE A 458 10.80 -18.95 -6.81
CA PHE A 458 11.31 -17.88 -5.97
C PHE A 458 10.60 -16.53 -6.24
N PRO A 459 10.25 -15.78 -5.18
CA PRO A 459 9.90 -14.37 -5.29
C PRO A 459 11.12 -13.53 -5.69
N HIS A 460 10.91 -12.22 -5.87
CA HIS A 460 11.99 -11.28 -6.22
C HIS A 460 13.16 -11.33 -5.23
N HIS A 461 12.83 -11.33 -3.93
CA HIS A 461 13.81 -11.50 -2.85
C HIS A 461 13.73 -12.90 -2.26
N ALA A 462 14.86 -13.62 -2.15
CA ALA A 462 14.89 -15.03 -1.73
C ALA A 462 14.35 -15.34 -0.31
N PHE A 463 14.03 -14.31 0.48
CA PHE A 463 13.41 -14.41 1.80
C PHE A 463 11.91 -14.05 1.80
N GLY A 464 11.33 -13.61 0.69
CA GLY A 464 9.96 -13.10 0.56
C GLY A 464 8.85 -14.15 0.66
N PHE A 465 9.01 -15.17 1.49
CA PHE A 465 8.07 -16.28 1.68
C PHE A 465 7.19 -16.08 2.91
N GLY A 466 5.96 -16.58 2.85
CA GLY A 466 5.10 -16.75 4.01
C GLY A 466 5.69 -17.70 5.06
N TYR A 467 5.06 -17.76 6.22
CA TYR A 467 5.47 -18.62 7.33
C TYR A 467 4.30 -19.38 7.95
N ASN A 468 4.48 -20.69 8.16
CA ASN A 468 3.57 -21.55 8.91
C ASN A 468 4.35 -22.45 9.89
N THR A 469 3.62 -22.99 10.86
CA THR A 469 4.07 -23.94 11.87
C THR A 469 3.02 -25.02 12.07
N ALA A 470 3.20 -25.95 13.02
CA ALA A 470 2.14 -26.90 13.35
C ALA A 470 0.85 -26.23 13.90
N THR A 471 0.92 -25.00 14.42
CA THR A 471 -0.19 -24.36 15.16
C THR A 471 -0.71 -23.07 14.53
N PHE A 472 0.07 -22.39 13.68
CA PHE A 472 -0.35 -21.15 13.05
C PHE A 472 0.21 -20.96 11.64
N PHE A 473 -0.38 -20.01 10.91
CA PHE A 473 0.11 -19.54 9.61
C PHE A 473 -0.08 -18.02 9.48
N THR A 474 0.80 -17.37 8.72
CA THR A 474 0.77 -15.94 8.37
C THR A 474 -0.02 -15.72 7.08
N VAL A 475 -0.31 -14.45 6.73
CA VAL A 475 -1.23 -14.11 5.62
C VAL A 475 -0.86 -14.77 4.29
N MET A 476 0.44 -14.83 3.95
CA MET A 476 0.91 -15.44 2.71
C MET A 476 1.04 -16.97 2.79
N ALA A 477 1.00 -17.57 3.97
CA ALA A 477 1.17 -19.02 4.09
C ALA A 477 -0.13 -19.78 3.83
N VAL A 478 0.02 -21.00 3.30
CA VAL A 478 -1.10 -21.90 3.03
C VAL A 478 -1.50 -22.61 4.31
N ARG A 479 -2.80 -22.57 4.63
CA ARG A 479 -3.34 -23.20 5.84
C ARG A 479 -3.29 -24.73 5.75
N GLN A 480 -2.79 -25.34 6.81
CA GLN A 480 -2.95 -26.76 7.10
C GLN A 480 -4.02 -27.00 8.17
N THR A 481 -4.57 -28.21 8.19
CA THR A 481 -5.62 -28.60 9.15
C THR A 481 -5.12 -28.43 10.59
N GLY A 482 -5.91 -27.72 11.41
CA GLY A 482 -5.61 -27.51 12.83
C GLY A 482 -4.81 -26.23 13.14
N GLN A 483 -4.35 -25.50 12.12
CA GLN A 483 -3.66 -24.22 12.34
C GLN A 483 -4.64 -23.04 12.49
N THR A 484 -4.18 -22.04 13.24
CA THR A 484 -4.84 -20.72 13.40
C THR A 484 -4.19 -19.68 12.50
N GLY A 485 -4.99 -18.91 11.77
CA GLY A 485 -4.47 -17.81 10.94
C GLY A 485 -4.14 -16.57 11.76
N ILE A 486 -2.95 -16.02 11.56
CA ILE A 486 -2.49 -14.76 12.15
C ILE A 486 -2.44 -13.69 11.06
N ARG A 487 -3.05 -12.53 11.31
CA ARG A 487 -3.17 -11.43 10.34
C ARG A 487 -1.89 -10.59 10.30
N VAL A 488 -0.79 -11.23 9.95
CA VAL A 488 0.56 -10.65 9.89
C VAL A 488 1.27 -11.19 8.66
N PHE A 489 2.06 -10.35 7.99
CA PHE A 489 3.06 -10.76 7.00
C PHE A 489 4.27 -11.36 7.73
N SER A 490 4.87 -12.42 7.18
CA SER A 490 5.97 -13.11 7.87
C SER A 490 7.13 -12.16 8.20
N THR A 491 7.69 -12.29 9.41
CA THR A 491 8.87 -11.54 9.84
C THR A 491 9.48 -12.15 11.11
N PRO A 492 10.81 -12.26 11.23
CA PRO A 492 11.46 -12.73 12.45
C PRO A 492 11.40 -11.73 13.61
N ASN A 493 11.01 -10.47 13.34
CA ASN A 493 11.11 -9.36 14.30
C ASN A 493 9.87 -9.21 15.21
N LEU A 494 8.80 -9.98 14.97
CA LEU A 494 7.57 -9.93 15.75
C LEU A 494 7.30 -11.26 16.43
N SER A 495 6.79 -11.22 17.67
CA SER A 495 6.46 -12.40 18.49
C SER A 495 4.96 -12.56 18.77
N ILE A 496 4.10 -11.81 18.07
CA ILE A 496 2.64 -11.88 18.21
C ILE A 496 2.06 -13.24 17.76
N CYS A 497 2.85 -14.05 17.06
CA CYS A 497 2.48 -15.38 16.60
C CYS A 497 2.58 -16.43 17.72
N GLN A 498 1.64 -16.37 18.67
CA GLN A 498 1.55 -17.29 19.82
C GLN A 498 2.82 -17.26 20.72
N GLY A 499 3.46 -16.10 20.83
CA GLY A 499 4.70 -15.93 21.60
C GLY A 499 5.96 -16.42 20.87
N GLN A 500 5.83 -16.92 19.64
CA GLN A 500 6.93 -17.32 18.76
C GLN A 500 7.18 -16.25 17.69
N PRO A 501 8.39 -16.20 17.10
CA PRO A 501 8.66 -15.36 15.94
C PRO A 501 7.66 -15.63 14.81
N CYS A 502 7.22 -14.57 14.13
CA CYS A 502 6.30 -14.64 13.00
C CYS A 502 6.99 -14.98 11.66
N GLY A 503 8.22 -15.46 11.67
CA GLY A 503 9.02 -15.72 10.49
C GLY A 503 10.41 -16.23 10.83
N ILE A 504 11.21 -16.46 9.81
CA ILE A 504 12.59 -16.96 9.92
C ILE A 504 13.50 -15.98 9.18
N ALA A 505 14.56 -15.52 9.85
CA ALA A 505 15.54 -14.62 9.26
C ALA A 505 16.11 -15.20 7.95
N ASP A 506 16.16 -14.35 6.92
CA ASP A 506 16.64 -14.66 5.57
C ASP A 506 15.92 -15.83 4.86
N GLN A 507 14.77 -16.29 5.36
CA GLN A 507 14.01 -17.40 4.77
C GLN A 507 12.51 -17.13 4.60
N ALA A 508 11.89 -16.49 5.60
CA ALA A 508 10.46 -16.15 5.63
C ALA A 508 10.28 -14.78 6.30
N ASP A 509 10.47 -13.73 5.51
CA ASP A 509 10.45 -12.32 5.91
C ASP A 509 9.79 -11.46 4.83
N ASN A 510 8.47 -11.64 4.67
CA ASN A 510 7.64 -10.82 3.78
C ASN A 510 7.78 -9.31 4.10
N VAL A 511 7.89 -8.94 5.38
CA VAL A 511 8.00 -7.54 5.81
C VAL A 511 9.22 -6.86 5.19
N ARG A 512 10.40 -7.50 5.22
CA ARG A 512 11.59 -6.97 4.57
C ARG A 512 11.39 -6.77 3.06
N SER A 513 10.72 -7.73 2.40
CA SER A 513 10.43 -7.62 0.97
C SER A 513 9.49 -6.46 0.65
N LEU A 514 8.47 -6.24 1.50
CA LEU A 514 7.52 -5.15 1.34
C LEU A 514 8.18 -3.78 1.46
N LEU A 515 9.14 -3.60 2.38
CA LEU A 515 9.85 -2.33 2.54
C LEU A 515 10.60 -1.91 1.27
N ASP A 516 11.07 -2.88 0.48
CA ASP A 516 11.76 -2.64 -0.80
C ASP A 516 10.77 -2.45 -1.96
N THR A 517 9.68 -3.23 -2.02
CA THR A 517 8.76 -3.24 -3.18
C THR A 517 7.66 -2.17 -3.13
N LEU A 518 7.15 -1.82 -1.94
CA LEU A 518 6.03 -0.89 -1.78
C LEU A 518 6.26 0.49 -2.38
N PRO A 519 7.43 1.14 -2.25
CA PRO A 519 7.69 2.44 -2.88
C PRO A 519 7.56 2.40 -4.40
N THR A 520 7.98 1.29 -5.03
CA THR A 520 7.87 1.10 -6.48
C THR A 520 6.41 0.94 -6.90
N ILE A 521 5.62 0.19 -6.13
CA ILE A 521 4.19 -0.04 -6.43
C ILE A 521 3.40 1.26 -6.31
N ALA A 522 3.61 2.02 -5.24
CA ALA A 522 2.95 3.31 -5.02
C ALA A 522 3.29 4.36 -6.11
N ALA A 523 4.31 4.09 -6.94
CA ALA A 523 4.68 4.92 -8.07
C ALA A 523 4.08 4.45 -9.41
N PHE A 524 3.44 3.27 -9.49
CA PHE A 524 2.94 2.70 -10.76
C PHE A 524 1.98 3.64 -11.48
N ARG A 525 1.02 4.22 -10.76
CA ARG A 525 -0.03 5.07 -11.34
C ARG A 525 -0.26 6.33 -10.55
N ALA A 526 0.81 6.83 -9.90
CA ALA A 526 0.81 8.04 -9.11
C ALA A 526 -0.23 9.09 -9.57
N PRO A 527 -1.03 9.60 -8.64
CA PRO A 527 -2.38 10.08 -8.88
C PRO A 527 -2.46 11.07 -10.06
N PRO A 528 -3.56 11.06 -10.83
CA PRO A 528 -3.76 12.00 -11.93
C PRO A 528 -3.55 13.42 -11.43
N MET A 529 -2.55 14.07 -12.00
CA MET A 529 -2.26 15.46 -11.73
C MET A 529 -3.33 16.33 -12.37
N ASN A 530 -3.93 17.24 -11.62
CA ASN A 530 -4.85 18.23 -12.17
C ASN A 530 -4.10 19.56 -12.37
N PHE A 531 -3.02 19.57 -13.17
CA PHE A 531 -2.49 20.83 -13.66
C PHE A 531 -3.36 21.32 -14.81
N GLU A 532 -3.94 22.50 -14.64
CA GLU A 532 -4.85 23.11 -15.63
C GLU A 532 -4.20 23.25 -17.01
N ASP A 533 -2.89 23.50 -17.03
CA ASP A 533 -2.08 23.74 -18.22
C ASP A 533 -1.34 22.50 -18.75
N VAL A 534 -1.63 21.31 -18.21
CA VAL A 534 -1.10 20.04 -18.71
C VAL A 534 -2.26 19.07 -18.95
N PRO A 535 -2.96 19.18 -20.10
CA PRO A 535 -4.03 18.24 -20.42
C PRO A 535 -3.47 16.82 -20.58
N THR A 536 -4.30 15.82 -20.38
CA THR A 536 -3.88 14.41 -20.35
C THR A 536 -3.31 13.90 -21.68
N ASN A 537 -3.57 14.59 -22.79
CA ASN A 537 -2.98 14.33 -24.11
C ASN A 537 -1.71 15.16 -24.40
N TYR A 538 -1.19 15.91 -23.43
CA TYR A 538 0.04 16.67 -23.59
C TYR A 538 1.23 15.72 -23.76
N TRP A 539 2.14 16.02 -24.68
CA TRP A 539 3.22 15.10 -25.09
C TRP A 539 4.12 14.65 -23.93
N ALA A 540 4.30 15.51 -22.92
CA ALA A 540 5.08 15.23 -21.72
C ALA A 540 4.21 14.90 -20.49
N TYR A 541 2.90 14.68 -20.64
CA TYR A 541 1.97 14.47 -19.53
C TYR A 541 2.47 13.40 -18.54
N ASP A 542 2.86 12.23 -19.04
CA ASP A 542 3.35 11.13 -18.18
C ASP A 542 4.65 11.48 -17.43
N ALA A 543 5.60 12.13 -18.11
CA ALA A 543 6.85 12.52 -17.47
C ALA A 543 6.62 13.61 -16.41
N ILE A 544 5.77 14.59 -16.71
CA ILE A 544 5.38 15.65 -15.78
C ILE A 544 4.67 15.03 -14.56
N ARG A 545 3.77 14.05 -14.78
CA ARG A 545 3.10 13.29 -13.73
C ARG A 545 4.09 12.58 -12.82
N ARG A 546 5.07 11.88 -13.39
CA ARG A 546 6.10 11.13 -12.63
C ARG A 546 6.98 12.06 -11.78
N VAL A 547 7.45 13.18 -12.32
CA VAL A 547 8.26 14.13 -11.51
C VAL A 547 7.44 14.84 -10.42
N PHE A 548 6.15 15.09 -10.66
CA PHE A 548 5.25 15.63 -9.63
C PHE A 548 5.01 14.60 -8.52
N ALA A 549 4.71 13.36 -8.90
CA ALA A 549 4.50 12.24 -8.00
C ALA A 549 5.72 11.93 -7.13
N ALA A 550 6.92 11.98 -7.71
CA ALA A 550 8.18 11.81 -7.00
C ALA A 550 8.51 12.98 -6.05
N GLY A 551 7.62 13.97 -5.90
CA GLY A 551 7.80 15.14 -5.03
C GLY A 551 8.87 16.12 -5.51
N ILE A 552 9.41 15.94 -6.72
CA ILE A 552 10.49 16.76 -7.27
C ILE A 552 10.00 18.19 -7.53
N THR A 553 8.73 18.36 -7.91
CA THR A 553 8.14 19.67 -8.21
C THR A 553 6.68 19.71 -7.80
N SER A 554 6.23 20.83 -7.25
CA SER A 554 4.81 21.11 -6.97
C SER A 554 4.11 21.91 -8.09
N GLY A 555 4.83 22.21 -9.17
CA GLY A 555 4.35 23.11 -10.22
C GLY A 555 4.77 24.57 -10.00
N CYS A 556 4.29 25.47 -10.84
CA CYS A 556 4.57 26.91 -10.80
C CYS A 556 3.48 27.74 -10.10
N SER A 557 2.28 27.17 -9.90
CA SER A 557 1.17 27.81 -9.19
C SER A 557 0.33 26.74 -8.50
N ALA A 558 -0.19 27.05 -7.31
CA ALA A 558 -1.06 26.15 -6.54
C ALA A 558 -2.56 26.43 -6.77
N ALA A 559 -2.95 27.65 -7.15
CA ALA A 559 -4.35 28.05 -7.32
C ALA A 559 -4.50 29.11 -8.44
N PRO A 560 -4.94 28.73 -9.66
CA PRO A 560 -5.15 27.34 -10.11
C PRO A 560 -3.82 26.57 -10.14
N ALA A 561 -3.91 25.25 -9.97
CA ALA A 561 -2.74 24.38 -10.06
C ALA A 561 -2.18 24.42 -11.49
N ARG A 562 -0.91 24.83 -11.66
CA ARG A 562 -0.23 24.90 -12.96
C ARG A 562 1.19 24.37 -12.91
N TYR A 563 1.65 23.75 -13.99
CA TYR A 563 3.01 23.25 -14.14
C TYR A 563 3.95 24.22 -14.86
N CYS A 564 3.42 25.06 -15.75
CA CYS A 564 4.12 25.92 -16.70
C CYS A 564 5.08 25.14 -17.62
N PRO A 565 4.59 24.18 -18.45
CA PRO A 565 5.45 23.23 -19.15
C PRO A 565 6.48 23.87 -20.11
N THR A 566 6.11 24.98 -20.75
CA THR A 566 6.96 25.66 -21.73
C THR A 566 7.90 26.71 -21.11
N ALA A 567 7.82 26.96 -19.81
CA ALA A 567 8.73 27.90 -19.16
C ALA A 567 10.15 27.34 -19.11
N VAL A 568 11.14 28.19 -19.32
CA VAL A 568 12.56 27.82 -19.23
C VAL A 568 12.95 27.55 -17.77
N VAL A 569 13.74 26.51 -17.54
CA VAL A 569 14.24 26.15 -16.21
C VAL A 569 15.40 27.06 -15.84
N LYS A 570 15.28 27.71 -14.69
CA LYS A 570 16.35 28.53 -14.08
C LYS A 570 17.30 27.66 -13.26
N ARG A 571 18.55 28.12 -13.08
CA ARG A 571 19.58 27.39 -12.34
C ARG A 571 19.21 27.17 -10.87
N ASP A 572 18.61 28.15 -10.22
CA ASP A 572 18.08 28.02 -8.85
C ASP A 572 17.03 26.90 -8.73
N GLN A 573 16.10 26.81 -9.67
CA GLN A 573 15.11 25.73 -9.75
C GLN A 573 15.75 24.37 -10.04
N MET A 574 16.77 24.34 -10.90
CA MET A 574 17.49 23.12 -11.26
C MET A 574 18.13 22.44 -10.05
N ALA A 575 18.69 23.22 -9.11
CA ALA A 575 19.27 22.69 -7.88
C ALA A 575 18.26 21.83 -7.11
N ILE A 576 17.03 22.32 -6.99
CA ILE A 576 15.94 21.61 -6.30
C ILE A 576 15.59 20.34 -7.05
N PHE A 577 15.42 20.42 -8.37
CA PHE A 577 14.99 19.27 -9.16
C PHE A 577 16.01 18.13 -9.17
N LEU A 578 17.30 18.45 -9.26
CA LEU A 578 18.37 17.46 -9.23
C LEU A 578 18.51 16.84 -7.85
N LEU A 579 18.57 17.66 -6.79
CA LEU A 579 18.73 17.15 -5.42
C LEU A 579 17.55 16.29 -4.98
N ARG A 580 16.32 16.67 -5.34
CA ARG A 580 15.14 15.81 -5.10
C ARG A 580 15.08 14.59 -6.00
N GLY A 581 15.63 14.67 -7.21
CA GLY A 581 15.77 13.51 -8.09
C GLY A 581 16.77 12.49 -7.55
N MET A 582 17.86 12.96 -6.93
CA MET A 582 18.91 12.13 -6.35
C MET A 582 18.54 11.53 -5.00
N HIS A 583 17.92 12.34 -4.12
CA HIS A 583 17.70 12.00 -2.70
C HIS A 583 16.23 11.79 -2.32
N GLY A 584 15.31 11.89 -3.29
CA GLY A 584 13.86 11.77 -3.08
C GLY A 584 13.14 13.10 -2.84
N GLY A 585 11.84 13.12 -3.11
CA GLY A 585 11.00 14.33 -3.10
C GLY A 585 10.89 15.07 -1.76
N SER A 586 11.12 14.38 -0.65
CA SER A 586 11.11 14.95 0.70
C SER A 586 12.44 15.58 1.12
N PHE A 587 13.50 15.41 0.31
CA PHE A 587 14.83 15.93 0.62
C PHE A 587 14.79 17.44 0.92
N GLN A 588 15.51 17.83 1.96
CA GLN A 588 15.78 19.22 2.32
C GLN A 588 17.28 19.32 2.63
N PRO A 589 18.01 20.24 1.97
CA PRO A 589 19.42 20.42 2.24
C PRO A 589 19.63 21.02 3.65
N PRO A 590 20.79 20.77 4.29
CA PRO A 590 21.16 21.43 5.53
C PRO A 590 21.04 22.96 5.42
N GLY A 591 20.48 23.60 6.45
CA GLY A 591 20.30 25.05 6.47
C GLY A 591 21.64 25.79 6.54
N VAL A 592 21.89 26.68 5.58
CA VAL A 592 23.07 27.55 5.55
C VAL A 592 22.66 29.02 5.43
N THR A 593 23.44 29.93 6.02
CA THR A 593 23.16 31.37 6.02
C THR A 593 24.07 32.18 5.09
N THR A 594 25.13 31.56 4.58
CA THR A 594 26.14 32.19 3.70
C THR A 594 26.41 31.29 2.51
N SER A 595 26.68 31.88 1.35
CA SER A 595 26.98 31.15 0.11
C SER A 595 28.47 31.22 -0.22
N SER A 596 28.96 30.19 -0.90
CA SER A 596 30.28 30.18 -1.54
C SER A 596 30.34 31.05 -2.82
N PHE A 597 29.19 31.52 -3.32
CA PHE A 597 29.08 32.39 -4.50
C PHE A 597 28.77 33.84 -4.14
N ALA A 598 29.44 34.77 -4.82
CA ALA A 598 29.31 36.20 -4.58
C ALA A 598 27.97 36.81 -5.05
N ASP A 599 27.26 36.15 -5.96
CA ASP A 599 25.97 36.58 -6.51
C ASP A 599 24.75 35.95 -5.79
N ILE A 600 24.99 35.25 -4.69
CA ILE A 600 23.95 34.69 -3.82
C ILE A 600 23.99 35.45 -2.47
N PRO A 601 23.11 36.46 -2.28
CA PRO A 601 23.10 37.24 -1.05
C PRO A 601 22.56 36.44 0.13
N GLN A 602 22.89 36.88 1.35
CA GLN A 602 22.30 36.35 2.58
C GLN A 602 20.77 36.43 2.53
N GLY A 603 20.09 35.34 2.88
CA GLY A 603 18.63 35.25 2.83
C GLY A 603 18.06 34.92 1.45
N PHE A 604 18.89 34.64 0.44
CA PHE A 604 18.40 34.10 -0.83
C PHE A 604 17.67 32.76 -0.59
N TRP A 605 16.46 32.66 -1.12
CA TRP A 605 15.53 31.57 -0.80
C TRP A 605 16.06 30.16 -1.12
N ALA A 606 16.93 30.03 -2.12
CA ALA A 606 17.52 28.76 -2.54
C ALA A 606 18.97 28.55 -2.06
N ILE A 607 19.47 29.36 -1.11
CA ILE A 607 20.89 29.33 -0.69
C ILE A 607 21.35 27.92 -0.30
N SER A 608 20.59 27.21 0.54
CA SER A 608 20.92 25.84 0.96
C SER A 608 20.90 24.83 -0.19
N TRP A 609 20.01 25.01 -1.17
CA TRP A 609 19.92 24.14 -2.34
C TRP A 609 21.11 24.34 -3.27
N VAL A 610 21.54 25.58 -3.46
CA VAL A 610 22.73 25.91 -4.25
C VAL A 610 23.98 25.32 -3.61
N GLU A 611 24.18 25.51 -2.30
CA GLU A 611 25.36 24.97 -1.60
C GLU A 611 25.38 23.44 -1.61
N ALA A 612 24.24 22.77 -1.37
CA ALA A 612 24.17 21.31 -1.44
C ALA A 612 24.55 20.78 -2.83
N LEU A 613 24.05 21.41 -3.90
CA LEU A 613 24.35 21.02 -5.28
C LEU A 613 25.86 21.14 -5.61
N VAL A 614 26.54 22.15 -5.05
CA VAL A 614 27.99 22.33 -5.21
C VAL A 614 28.79 21.37 -4.35
N ASN A 615 28.37 21.12 -3.11
CA ASN A 615 29.01 20.16 -2.22
C ASN A 615 28.97 18.74 -2.79
N GLU A 616 27.94 18.40 -3.56
CA GLU A 616 27.83 17.14 -4.30
C GLU A 616 28.60 17.14 -5.63
N GLY A 617 29.32 18.22 -5.94
CA GLY A 617 30.18 18.33 -7.12
C GLY A 617 29.43 18.39 -8.45
N ILE A 618 28.13 18.67 -8.44
CA ILE A 618 27.30 18.69 -9.65
C ILE A 618 27.60 19.93 -10.50
N THR A 619 27.84 21.09 -9.86
CA THR A 619 28.20 22.34 -10.55
C THR A 619 29.29 23.12 -9.82
N SER A 620 30.07 23.89 -10.58
CA SER A 620 31.07 24.84 -10.06
C SER A 620 30.63 26.29 -10.24
N GLY A 621 29.37 26.53 -10.59
CA GLY A 621 28.85 27.86 -10.93
C GLY A 621 29.03 28.23 -12.41
N CYS A 622 28.86 29.52 -12.71
CA CYS A 622 28.98 30.14 -14.03
C CYS A 622 30.20 31.08 -14.15
N GLY A 623 30.84 31.43 -13.03
CA GLY A 623 32.00 32.32 -13.00
C GLY A 623 32.93 31.95 -11.85
N VAL A 624 34.22 32.25 -11.99
CA VAL A 624 35.27 31.79 -11.05
C VAL A 624 35.95 32.93 -10.27
N ASN A 625 35.90 34.18 -10.75
CA ASN A 625 36.55 35.32 -10.09
C ASN A 625 35.75 36.63 -10.30
N PRO A 626 34.87 37.03 -9.37
CA PRO A 626 34.47 36.25 -8.19
C PRO A 626 33.68 34.99 -8.59
N ALA A 627 33.61 34.00 -7.69
CA ALA A 627 32.77 32.83 -7.90
C ALA A 627 31.30 33.28 -8.06
N GLN A 628 30.63 32.84 -9.12
CA GLN A 628 29.23 33.17 -9.42
C GLN A 628 28.42 31.91 -9.72
N TYR A 629 27.17 31.85 -9.26
CA TYR A 629 26.24 30.76 -9.52
C TYR A 629 25.30 31.03 -10.70
N CYS A 630 24.96 32.30 -10.95
CA CYS A 630 23.96 32.78 -11.90
C CYS A 630 22.56 32.18 -11.64
N PRO A 631 21.94 32.38 -10.46
CA PRO A 631 20.70 31.68 -10.07
C PRO A 631 19.54 31.87 -11.04
N ALA A 632 19.38 33.09 -11.59
CA ALA A 632 18.32 33.42 -12.53
C ALA A 632 18.62 33.02 -13.99
N GLY A 633 19.84 32.54 -14.28
CA GLY A 633 20.23 32.11 -15.61
C GLY A 633 19.47 30.87 -16.06
N SER A 634 19.15 30.78 -17.35
CA SER A 634 18.57 29.57 -17.94
C SER A 634 19.60 28.46 -18.03
N VAL A 635 19.15 27.21 -17.89
CA VAL A 635 20.01 26.03 -18.11
C VAL A 635 19.96 25.65 -19.59
N THR A 636 21.11 25.61 -20.25
CA THR A 636 21.21 25.12 -21.63
C THR A 636 21.20 23.60 -21.69
N ARG A 637 20.85 23.01 -22.84
CA ARG A 637 20.88 21.56 -23.05
C ARG A 637 22.27 20.97 -22.81
N ALA A 638 23.33 21.66 -23.24
CA ALA A 638 24.71 21.25 -22.96
C ALA A 638 25.02 21.18 -21.47
N GLN A 639 24.61 22.20 -20.69
CA GLN A 639 24.77 22.19 -19.23
C GLN A 639 23.96 21.08 -18.57
N MET A 640 22.73 20.86 -19.03
CA MET A 640 21.86 19.80 -18.52
C MET A 640 22.49 18.41 -18.67
N ALA A 641 23.20 18.13 -19.78
CA ALA A 641 23.89 16.85 -19.97
C ALA A 641 24.93 16.58 -18.87
N VAL A 642 25.71 17.60 -18.51
CA VAL A 642 26.70 17.50 -17.43
C VAL A 642 26.00 17.24 -16.10
N PHE A 643 24.95 18.01 -15.80
CA PHE A 643 24.25 17.91 -14.52
C PHE A 643 23.60 16.55 -14.31
N LEU A 644 22.89 16.02 -15.30
CA LEU A 644 22.20 14.73 -15.19
C LEU A 644 23.18 13.57 -15.02
N LEU A 645 24.28 13.56 -15.78
CA LEU A 645 25.27 12.48 -15.69
C LEU A 645 26.06 12.53 -14.39
N ARG A 646 26.40 13.72 -13.89
CA ARG A 646 27.00 13.84 -12.54
C ARG A 646 26.02 13.50 -11.44
N ALA A 647 24.74 13.85 -11.58
CA ALA A 647 23.72 13.49 -10.60
C ALA A 647 23.52 11.97 -10.55
N LYS A 648 23.58 11.29 -11.71
CA LYS A 648 23.41 9.83 -11.83
C LYS A 648 24.64 9.04 -11.38
N TYR A 649 25.84 9.50 -11.73
CA TYR A 649 27.10 8.73 -11.56
C TYR A 649 28.08 9.32 -10.55
N GLY A 650 27.77 10.47 -9.96
CA GLY A 650 28.62 11.19 -9.02
C GLY A 650 29.60 12.18 -9.66
N ALA A 651 30.19 13.03 -8.81
CA ALA A 651 31.06 14.15 -9.23
C ALA A 651 32.31 13.73 -10.03
N ALA A 652 32.81 12.51 -9.80
CA ALA A 652 34.02 11.99 -10.42
C ALA A 652 33.77 11.39 -11.82
N PHE A 653 32.52 11.33 -12.28
CA PHE A 653 32.20 10.76 -13.58
C PHE A 653 32.85 11.57 -14.72
N VAL A 654 33.50 10.87 -15.64
CA VAL A 654 34.09 11.41 -16.86
C VAL A 654 33.60 10.57 -18.04
N PRO A 655 32.86 11.16 -19.00
CA PRO A 655 32.37 10.41 -20.16
C PRO A 655 33.51 10.05 -21.13
N PRO A 656 33.33 9.00 -21.95
CA PRO A 656 34.24 8.69 -23.06
C PRO A 656 34.41 9.85 -24.04
N ALA A 657 35.54 9.89 -24.76
CA ALA A 657 35.81 10.93 -25.74
C ALA A 657 34.76 10.97 -26.86
N ALA A 658 34.39 12.18 -27.30
CA ALA A 658 33.37 12.38 -28.33
C ALA A 658 33.81 11.85 -29.69
N THR A 659 32.87 11.24 -30.41
CA THR A 659 33.07 10.58 -31.71
C THR A 659 32.41 11.34 -32.87
N GLY A 660 31.58 12.34 -32.59
CA GLY A 660 30.94 13.19 -33.58
C GLY A 660 29.54 12.73 -33.96
N ARG A 661 28.68 12.43 -32.97
CA ARG A 661 27.33 11.88 -33.19
C ARG A 661 26.32 12.89 -33.76
N PHE A 662 26.41 14.15 -33.37
CA PHE A 662 25.45 15.20 -33.75
C PHE A 662 26.12 16.22 -34.66
N ALA A 663 25.45 16.56 -35.77
CA ALA A 663 26.00 17.44 -36.80
C ALA A 663 26.26 18.88 -36.32
N ASP A 664 25.59 19.32 -35.25
CA ASP A 664 25.75 20.64 -34.63
C ASP A 664 26.57 20.61 -33.34
N VAL A 665 27.25 19.50 -33.04
CA VAL A 665 28.16 19.35 -31.90
C VAL A 665 29.52 18.85 -32.41
N PRO A 666 30.45 19.77 -32.74
CA PRO A 666 31.83 19.39 -33.06
C PRO A 666 32.47 18.56 -31.93
N THR A 667 33.35 17.61 -32.26
CA THR A 667 34.00 16.73 -31.25
C THR A 667 34.86 17.50 -30.24
N ASN A 668 35.31 18.70 -30.58
CA ASN A 668 36.03 19.61 -29.69
C ASN A 668 35.13 20.59 -28.92
N TYR A 669 33.80 20.51 -29.07
CA TYR A 669 32.86 21.28 -28.27
C TYR A 669 32.95 20.85 -26.80
N TRP A 670 32.94 21.81 -25.87
CA TRP A 670 33.27 21.57 -24.46
C TRP A 670 32.38 20.51 -23.78
N ALA A 671 31.14 20.34 -24.23
CA ALA A 671 30.20 19.34 -23.72
C ALA A 671 30.00 18.13 -24.64
N ALA A 672 30.77 17.98 -25.73
CA ALA A 672 30.53 16.95 -26.75
C ALA A 672 30.48 15.53 -26.15
N ALA A 673 31.46 15.18 -25.31
CA ALA A 673 31.54 13.88 -24.65
C ALA A 673 30.32 13.61 -23.73
N TRP A 674 29.89 14.62 -22.98
CA TRP A 674 28.72 14.53 -22.09
C TRP A 674 27.42 14.37 -22.87
N ILE A 675 27.29 15.06 -23.99
CA ILE A 675 26.12 15.00 -24.87
C ILE A 675 25.99 13.60 -25.49
N GLU A 676 27.10 13.03 -25.95
CA GLU A 676 27.11 11.68 -26.52
C GLU A 676 26.79 10.62 -25.46
N ALA A 677 27.43 10.70 -24.29
CA ALA A 677 27.12 9.79 -23.17
C ALA A 677 25.64 9.87 -22.74
N LEU A 678 25.05 11.06 -22.68
CA LEU A 678 23.63 11.23 -22.36
C LEU A 678 22.73 10.57 -23.42
N ALA A 679 23.15 10.56 -24.68
CA ALA A 679 22.43 9.91 -25.77
C ALA A 679 22.61 8.38 -25.76
N ASP A 680 23.76 7.87 -25.35
CA ASP A 680 24.02 6.44 -25.18
C ASP A 680 23.18 5.83 -24.05
N GLU A 681 22.92 6.61 -23.00
CA GLU A 681 21.98 6.27 -21.93
C GLU A 681 20.50 6.25 -22.37
N GLY A 682 20.19 6.62 -23.62
CA GLY A 682 18.83 6.75 -24.11
C GLY A 682 18.04 7.90 -23.47
N ILE A 683 18.69 8.78 -22.71
CA ILE A 683 18.04 9.92 -22.03
C ILE A 683 17.59 10.96 -23.05
N THR A 684 18.37 11.19 -24.13
CA THR A 684 18.09 12.17 -25.18
C THR A 684 18.25 11.59 -26.59
N GLY A 685 17.38 12.01 -27.51
CA GLY A 685 17.52 11.74 -28.96
C GLY A 685 18.02 12.94 -29.76
N GLY A 686 18.29 14.08 -29.12
CA GLY A 686 18.55 15.36 -29.79
C GLY A 686 17.27 16.13 -30.15
N CYS A 687 17.42 17.20 -30.93
CA CYS A 687 16.35 18.08 -31.40
C CYS A 687 15.95 17.84 -32.86
N ALA A 688 16.76 17.13 -33.65
CA ALA A 688 16.41 16.70 -35.00
C ALA A 688 17.10 15.36 -35.34
N ALA A 689 16.48 14.55 -36.21
CA ALA A 689 16.98 13.24 -36.59
C ALA A 689 17.77 13.21 -37.91
N SER A 690 17.46 14.12 -38.85
CA SER A 690 18.06 14.13 -40.19
C SER A 690 18.34 15.55 -40.69
N PRO A 691 19.61 16.03 -40.64
CA PRO A 691 20.72 15.41 -39.93
C PRO A 691 20.46 15.35 -38.42
N ALA A 692 21.11 14.41 -37.72
CA ALA A 692 21.02 14.33 -36.27
C ALA A 692 21.57 15.62 -35.65
N ARG A 693 20.79 16.31 -34.81
CA ARG A 693 21.18 17.55 -34.13
C ARG A 693 20.83 17.51 -32.65
N TYR A 694 21.64 18.12 -31.80
CA TYR A 694 21.43 18.18 -30.36
C TYR A 694 20.86 19.52 -29.87
N CYS A 695 21.15 20.62 -30.56
CA CYS A 695 20.83 21.99 -30.15
C CYS A 695 21.42 22.37 -28.77
N PRO A 696 22.75 22.37 -28.60
CA PRO A 696 23.39 22.47 -27.28
C PRO A 696 23.12 23.78 -26.53
N GLU A 697 22.97 24.89 -27.24
CA GLU A 697 22.80 26.23 -26.65
C GLU A 697 21.33 26.57 -26.31
N THR A 698 20.38 25.74 -26.72
CA THR A 698 18.97 26.00 -26.43
C THR A 698 18.67 25.82 -24.94
N ALA A 699 17.92 26.74 -24.35
CA ALA A 699 17.45 26.62 -22.98
C ALA A 699 16.48 25.45 -22.82
N VAL A 700 16.59 24.72 -21.70
CA VAL A 700 15.71 23.60 -21.36
C VAL A 700 14.39 24.12 -20.79
N THR A 701 13.28 23.68 -21.36
CA THR A 701 11.93 23.95 -20.83
C THR A 701 11.54 22.94 -19.75
N ARG A 702 10.56 23.27 -18.90
CA ARG A 702 10.12 22.43 -17.77
C ARG A 702 9.54 21.08 -18.19
N ASP A 703 8.90 21.00 -19.35
CA ASP A 703 8.42 19.74 -19.94
C ASP A 703 9.57 18.83 -20.39
N GLN A 704 10.60 19.37 -21.05
CA GLN A 704 11.83 18.67 -21.42
C GLN A 704 12.59 18.21 -20.18
N MET A 705 12.70 19.06 -19.17
CA MET A 705 13.28 18.71 -17.88
C MET A 705 12.55 17.53 -17.23
N ALA A 706 11.21 17.47 -17.29
CA ALA A 706 10.46 16.35 -16.72
C ALA A 706 10.84 15.01 -17.38
N VAL A 707 10.96 15.01 -18.71
CA VAL A 707 11.38 13.84 -19.49
C VAL A 707 12.80 13.43 -19.12
N PHE A 708 13.71 14.41 -19.01
CA PHE A 708 15.09 14.13 -18.65
C PHE A 708 15.24 13.53 -17.26
N LEU A 709 14.59 14.10 -16.24
CA LEU A 709 14.66 13.57 -14.88
C LEU A 709 14.03 12.18 -14.78
N THR A 710 12.87 11.98 -15.43
CA THR A 710 12.20 10.66 -15.46
C THR A 710 13.11 9.57 -16.00
N ARG A 711 13.80 9.84 -17.11
CA ARG A 711 14.73 8.87 -17.72
C ARG A 711 16.04 8.72 -16.95
N THR A 712 16.52 9.79 -16.33
CA THR A 712 17.80 9.77 -15.60
C THR A 712 17.67 8.96 -14.30
N PHE A 713 16.55 9.12 -13.59
CA PHE A 713 16.32 8.52 -12.27
C PHE A 713 15.31 7.36 -12.28
N ASN A 714 14.87 6.91 -13.47
CA ASN A 714 13.90 5.83 -13.65
C ASN A 714 12.60 6.00 -12.83
N LEU A 715 12.08 7.23 -12.81
CA LEU A 715 10.87 7.64 -12.07
C LEU A 715 9.59 7.05 -12.66
#